data_AF-A0A4Q2D641-F1
#
_entry.id   AF-A0A4Q2D641-F1
#
_cell.length_a   1.000
_cell.length_b   1.000
_cell.length_c   1.000
_cell.angle_alpha   90.00
_cell.angle_beta   90.00
_cell.angle_gamma   90.00
#
_symmetry.space_group_name_H-M   'P 1'
#
loop_
_entity.id
_entity.type
_entity.pdbx_description
1 polymer ?
#
loop_
_entity_poly.entity_id
_entity_poly.type
_entity_poly.pdbx_seq_one_letter_code
_entity_poly.pdbx_strand_id
1 'polypeptide(L)'
;MSSTTFPAELWELIFRTATSTPGSLTPPLENFHYHYFAADPGERRARRALETGWCLAKVCKEWRNIMRPLLFEHVVLEDFGALESLTKSLEKPVFDNVVLQGELVQRLDIVARNDRGSDPEGIRDLFSKISHLLSLLPQLKVVLFHNSFRVDGNWLSSAGPFFLNSASDTLESIAWIDDDKDWTLMKVPFFLWASFLNSHPNLKSIHPPHVKAEKELLWKICDGEAQTPLSKPLAKVTRLVLRIFHGTHTDPIFFPGPTHDHDPNVSSDSNASFKEDMFPKLRHVTFEFCILGPMAMEMLDGVVPTPTLLELHGHKLTSLHCVFHKTADEDFLEYNDVPPQTQFFPMIARHCVNLEELGLYFNWKSVPSTYIGNSTLPTVKRLKIRRMNRHFKIEPYKIMLNFVAEMAILRLPRLEEVVFVCERDTRYIQRYKEELREELVSVQRRLQPQLEALKEQNGVLKREVEMLRHQNHTGSKIDEDTVMTKEEEKELTEIKHSSHGKQVKISDTIVWLKTKVRAKSPDVVEVLDSDDECSLNSTAISRPTRKHKIKSGALFFPKTVLEDHLTGTSTLTISPQPLGLKMHLPFLGTEYKAATQALLWTNDPSLSSGKKPTPSIVRRFLYPNFETNPDMPAAPGEPGLLLCGRTEPVFDSTPWSLFIRVIDDSSTLKRWTYAGEYTCTLVGHLSASAFKAQPFVVKQTWGKKIAFHKKHPAYRDMRARMTLRKYGLVINEENMKKEIKRAGKTKKGDETRLSISDVVKAFEKGDETIPIIRLQCASYNHEFAQELATKYARYKPKQKKTADSDAED
;
A
#
# COMPACT_ATOMS: atom_id res chain seq x y z
N MET A 1 35.98 -35.35 -23.83
CA MET A 1 36.22 -33.90 -23.89
C MET A 1 35.73 -33.29 -22.58
N SER A 2 36.66 -33.03 -21.66
CA SER A 2 36.41 -32.31 -20.41
C SER A 2 36.12 -30.85 -20.75
N SER A 3 34.85 -30.51 -20.92
CA SER A 3 34.44 -29.13 -21.17
C SER A 3 34.97 -28.27 -20.03
N THR A 4 35.78 -27.28 -20.39
CA THR A 4 36.32 -26.23 -19.53
C THR A 4 35.19 -25.61 -18.69
N THR A 5 34.99 -26.14 -17.49
CA THR A 5 34.08 -25.59 -16.50
C THR A 5 34.62 -24.25 -16.03
N PHE A 6 33.80 -23.20 -16.09
CA PHE A 6 34.16 -21.91 -15.51
C PHE A 6 34.60 -22.09 -14.04
N PRO A 7 35.61 -21.32 -13.57
CA PRO A 7 35.94 -21.21 -12.14
C PRO A 7 34.71 -20.91 -11.28
N ALA A 8 34.70 -21.37 -10.04
CA ALA A 8 33.57 -21.23 -9.12
C ALA A 8 33.20 -19.75 -8.88
N GLU A 9 34.19 -18.86 -8.90
CA GLU A 9 34.04 -17.42 -8.73
C GLU A 9 33.25 -16.79 -9.89
N LEU A 10 33.45 -17.29 -11.12
CA LEU A 10 32.69 -16.83 -12.28
C LEU A 10 31.26 -17.36 -12.23
N TRP A 11 31.05 -18.60 -11.79
CA TRP A 11 29.70 -19.12 -11.55
C TRP A 11 28.98 -18.34 -10.44
N GLU A 12 29.66 -18.00 -9.35
CA GLU A 12 29.10 -17.15 -8.30
C GLU A 12 28.68 -15.80 -8.85
N LEU A 13 29.53 -15.14 -9.66
CA LEU A 13 29.19 -13.86 -10.28
C LEU A 13 27.99 -13.97 -11.23
N ILE A 14 27.94 -15.02 -12.04
CA ILE A 14 26.80 -15.31 -12.94
C ILE A 14 25.52 -15.51 -12.11
N PHE A 15 25.59 -16.32 -11.07
CA PHE A 15 24.45 -16.62 -10.20
C PHE A 15 23.97 -15.41 -9.41
N ARG A 16 24.89 -14.63 -8.84
CA ARG A 16 24.58 -13.33 -8.24
C ARG A 16 23.90 -12.43 -9.25
N THR A 17 24.36 -12.36 -10.49
CA THR A 17 23.73 -11.52 -11.53
C THR A 17 22.35 -12.03 -11.90
N ALA A 18 22.16 -13.35 -12.05
CA ALA A 18 20.90 -13.98 -12.42
C ALA A 18 19.84 -13.90 -11.30
N THR A 19 20.28 -13.87 -10.05
CA THR A 19 19.43 -13.78 -8.85
C THR A 19 19.41 -12.38 -8.23
N SER A 20 20.18 -11.44 -8.77
CA SER A 20 20.13 -10.05 -8.34
C SER A 20 18.87 -9.41 -8.87
N THR A 21 18.05 -8.90 -7.95
CA THR A 21 17.23 -7.74 -8.29
C THR A 21 18.04 -6.48 -8.03
N PRO A 22 18.03 -5.49 -8.94
CA PRO A 22 18.62 -4.19 -8.67
C PRO A 22 18.06 -3.63 -7.35
N GLY A 23 18.92 -3.44 -6.35
CA GLY A 23 18.50 -3.04 -4.99
C GLY A 23 17.98 -4.17 -4.08
N SER A 24 18.31 -5.44 -4.34
CA SER A 24 17.93 -6.56 -3.46
C SER A 24 18.61 -6.46 -2.09
N LEU A 25 19.93 -6.47 -2.02
CA LEU A 25 20.63 -6.52 -0.73
C LEU A 25 20.74 -5.17 -0.04
N THR A 26 20.79 -4.11 -0.83
CA THR A 26 20.74 -2.72 -0.37
C THR A 26 19.73 -2.01 -1.26
N PRO A 27 18.42 -2.06 -0.95
CA PRO A 27 17.47 -1.25 -1.68
C PRO A 27 17.96 0.19 -1.65
N PRO A 28 17.97 0.89 -2.80
CA PRO A 28 18.31 2.29 -2.80
C PRO A 28 17.41 2.97 -1.76
N LEU A 29 18.03 3.62 -0.77
CA LEU A 29 17.35 4.27 0.37
C LEU A 29 16.16 5.14 -0.09
N GLU A 30 16.31 5.63 -1.30
CA GLU A 30 15.41 6.43 -2.09
C GLU A 30 14.04 5.80 -2.47
N ASN A 31 13.84 4.48 -2.33
CA ASN A 31 12.75 3.74 -2.97
C ASN A 31 11.79 3.00 -2.02
N PHE A 32 11.90 3.16 -0.69
CA PHE A 32 11.05 2.41 0.24
C PHE A 32 9.55 2.74 0.14
N HIS A 33 9.19 3.90 -0.44
CA HIS A 33 7.80 4.27 -0.59
C HIS A 33 7.01 3.45 -1.63
N TYR A 34 7.63 2.59 -2.44
CA TYR A 34 6.85 1.76 -3.36
C TYR A 34 5.91 0.86 -2.55
N HIS A 35 4.62 1.18 -2.56
CA HIS A 35 3.61 0.33 -1.94
C HIS A 35 3.76 -1.06 -2.56
N TYR A 36 4.19 -2.01 -1.73
CA TYR A 36 4.20 -3.44 -2.02
C TYR A 36 2.74 -3.92 -2.09
N PHE A 37 2.01 -3.47 -3.10
CA PHE A 37 0.85 -4.23 -3.54
C PHE A 37 1.39 -5.49 -4.19
N ALA A 38 0.69 -6.62 -4.04
CA ALA A 38 0.95 -7.88 -4.76
C ALA A 38 0.97 -7.75 -6.31
N ALA A 39 0.80 -6.54 -6.85
CA ALA A 39 0.94 -6.17 -8.25
C ALA A 39 2.20 -5.33 -8.55
N ASP A 40 3.06 -5.02 -7.57
CA ASP A 40 4.25 -4.21 -7.80
C ASP A 40 5.27 -5.02 -8.64
N PRO A 41 5.87 -4.41 -9.69
CA PRO A 41 6.90 -5.07 -10.47
C PRO A 41 8.14 -5.43 -9.65
N GLY A 42 8.47 -4.68 -8.58
CA GLY A 42 9.64 -4.94 -7.73
C GLY A 42 9.51 -6.24 -6.95
N GLU A 43 8.40 -6.43 -6.24
CA GLU A 43 8.10 -7.69 -5.52
C GLU A 43 8.09 -8.89 -6.47
N ARG A 44 7.45 -8.75 -7.65
CA ARG A 44 7.43 -9.81 -8.66
C ARG A 44 8.81 -10.14 -9.18
N ARG A 45 9.69 -9.15 -9.34
CA ARG A 45 11.09 -9.39 -9.72
C ARG A 45 11.86 -10.07 -8.58
N ALA A 46 11.68 -9.65 -7.33
CA ALA A 46 12.37 -10.25 -6.19
C ALA A 46 11.95 -11.72 -6.00
N ARG A 47 10.64 -12.01 -6.11
CA ARG A 47 10.13 -13.38 -6.08
C ARG A 47 10.68 -14.21 -7.26
N ARG A 48 10.70 -13.67 -8.47
CA ARG A 48 11.30 -14.35 -9.64
C ARG A 48 12.80 -14.60 -9.46
N ALA A 49 13.53 -13.66 -8.88
CA ALA A 49 14.94 -13.82 -8.58
C ALA A 49 15.20 -14.95 -7.57
N LEU A 50 14.39 -15.03 -6.52
CA LEU A 50 14.40 -16.17 -5.60
C LEU A 50 14.07 -17.46 -6.35
N GLU A 51 12.96 -17.51 -7.11
CA GLU A 51 12.57 -18.67 -7.92
C GLU A 51 13.72 -19.13 -8.84
N THR A 52 14.39 -18.20 -9.52
CA THR A 52 15.58 -18.47 -10.34
C THR A 52 16.68 -19.11 -9.50
N GLY A 53 17.00 -18.56 -8.32
CA GLY A 53 18.01 -19.13 -7.42
C GLY A 53 17.68 -20.56 -6.99
N TRP A 54 16.42 -20.83 -6.67
CA TRP A 54 15.93 -22.18 -6.34
C TRP A 54 16.04 -23.15 -7.52
N CYS A 55 15.78 -22.68 -8.74
CA CYS A 55 15.98 -23.49 -9.95
C CYS A 55 17.46 -23.80 -10.18
N LEU A 56 18.35 -22.80 -10.05
CA LEU A 56 19.80 -22.98 -10.19
C LEU A 56 20.35 -24.00 -9.17
N ALA A 57 19.89 -23.95 -7.92
CA ALA A 57 20.32 -24.88 -6.86
C ALA A 57 19.87 -26.35 -7.08
N LYS A 58 18.95 -26.60 -8.04
CA LYS A 58 18.45 -27.93 -8.38
C LYS A 58 19.19 -28.57 -9.55
N VAL A 59 20.00 -27.84 -10.31
CA VAL A 59 20.65 -28.32 -11.54
C VAL A 59 21.66 -29.44 -11.25
N CYS A 60 22.68 -29.16 -10.44
CA CYS A 60 23.68 -30.16 -10.02
C CYS A 60 24.21 -29.85 -8.61
N LYS A 61 25.06 -30.74 -8.07
CA LYS A 61 25.61 -30.62 -6.70
C LYS A 61 26.55 -29.40 -6.59
N GLU A 62 27.36 -29.15 -7.61
CA GLU A 62 28.29 -28.02 -7.67
C GLU A 62 27.52 -26.70 -7.69
N TRP A 63 26.48 -26.57 -8.53
CA TRP A 63 25.64 -25.37 -8.58
C TRP A 63 24.89 -25.16 -7.27
N ARG A 64 24.40 -26.23 -6.65
CA ARG A 64 23.80 -26.16 -5.31
C ARG A 64 24.79 -25.61 -4.28
N ASN A 65 26.03 -26.05 -4.29
CA ASN A 65 27.05 -25.57 -3.36
C ASN A 65 27.35 -24.08 -3.60
N ILE A 66 27.45 -23.62 -4.85
CA ILE A 66 27.69 -22.19 -5.14
C ILE A 66 26.45 -21.34 -4.81
N MET A 67 25.25 -21.85 -5.09
CA MET A 67 24.00 -21.14 -4.83
C MET A 67 23.63 -21.05 -3.37
N ARG A 68 23.99 -22.05 -2.56
CA ARG A 68 23.50 -22.16 -1.17
C ARG A 68 23.80 -20.89 -0.36
N PRO A 69 25.01 -20.30 -0.37
CA PRO A 69 25.26 -19.03 0.31
C PRO A 69 24.38 -17.89 -0.20
N LEU A 70 24.23 -17.78 -1.52
CA LEU A 70 23.46 -16.71 -2.17
C LEU A 70 21.97 -16.76 -1.82
N LEU A 71 21.41 -17.96 -1.61
CA LEU A 71 20.01 -18.14 -1.18
C LEU A 71 19.74 -17.65 0.24
N PHE A 72 20.76 -17.55 1.10
CA PHE A 72 20.61 -17.04 2.46
C PHE A 72 20.89 -15.53 2.57
N GLU A 73 21.46 -14.88 1.55
CA GLU A 73 21.70 -13.42 1.60
C GLU A 73 20.42 -12.59 1.74
N HIS A 74 19.29 -13.10 1.22
CA HIS A 74 17.96 -12.50 1.34
C HIS A 74 16.93 -13.53 1.81
N VAL A 75 16.45 -13.35 3.05
CA VAL A 75 15.43 -14.21 3.66
C VAL A 75 14.09 -13.48 3.70
N VAL A 76 13.02 -14.16 3.28
CA VAL A 76 11.64 -13.67 3.35
C VAL A 76 10.81 -14.58 4.25
N LEU A 77 10.30 -14.04 5.35
CA LEU A 77 9.40 -14.72 6.29
C LEU A 77 7.95 -14.34 5.96
N GLU A 78 7.23 -15.18 5.20
CA GLU A 78 5.83 -14.92 4.83
C GLU A 78 4.79 -15.33 5.90
N ASP A 79 5.20 -16.15 6.86
CA ASP A 79 4.33 -16.70 7.90
C ASP A 79 5.07 -16.84 9.23
N PHE A 80 4.52 -16.27 10.30
CA PHE A 80 5.05 -16.43 11.65
C PHE A 80 5.01 -17.87 12.15
N GLY A 81 4.16 -18.73 11.58
CA GLY A 81 4.21 -20.17 11.85
C GLY A 81 5.55 -20.81 11.45
N ALA A 82 6.26 -20.23 10.48
CA ALA A 82 7.57 -20.71 10.04
C ALA A 82 8.75 -20.16 10.85
N LEU A 83 8.51 -19.20 11.76
CA LEU A 83 9.57 -18.48 12.47
C LEU A 83 10.51 -19.43 13.23
N GLU A 84 9.96 -20.37 14.00
CA GLU A 84 10.77 -21.34 14.75
C GLU A 84 11.59 -22.28 13.83
N SER A 85 10.99 -22.70 12.71
CA SER A 85 11.69 -23.53 11.72
C SER A 85 12.80 -22.74 11.02
N LEU A 86 12.59 -21.45 10.78
CA LEU A 86 13.57 -20.56 10.19
C LEU A 86 14.75 -20.36 11.14
N THR A 87 14.49 -20.01 12.40
CA THR A 87 15.51 -19.87 13.45
C THR A 87 16.39 -21.12 13.54
N LYS A 88 15.78 -22.31 13.66
CA LYS A 88 16.51 -23.59 13.69
C LYS A 88 17.28 -23.88 12.40
N SER A 89 16.88 -23.33 11.27
CA SER A 89 17.65 -23.47 10.03
C SER A 89 18.87 -22.56 10.03
N LEU A 90 18.71 -21.32 10.49
CA LEU A 90 19.79 -20.33 10.50
C LEU A 90 20.93 -20.69 11.46
N GLU A 91 20.65 -21.47 12.49
CA GLU A 91 21.65 -22.05 13.41
C GLU A 91 22.45 -23.22 12.79
N LYS A 92 22.10 -23.69 11.58
CA LYS A 92 22.83 -24.80 10.94
C LYS A 92 24.01 -24.27 10.14
N PRO A 93 25.13 -25.00 10.10
CA PRO A 93 26.23 -24.66 9.22
C PRO A 93 25.85 -24.85 7.74
N VAL A 94 26.43 -24.03 6.86
CA VAL A 94 26.15 -24.04 5.41
C VAL A 94 26.94 -25.16 4.70
N PHE A 95 28.11 -25.54 5.24
CA PHE A 95 29.00 -26.60 4.75
C PHE A 95 29.67 -27.31 5.93
N ASP A 96 30.72 -28.11 5.68
CA ASP A 96 31.65 -28.58 6.72
C ASP A 96 32.41 -27.41 7.39
N ASN A 97 32.26 -26.20 6.86
CA ASN A 97 32.78 -24.97 7.44
C ASN A 97 31.89 -24.47 8.58
N VAL A 98 32.53 -23.82 9.55
CA VAL A 98 31.95 -23.32 10.82
C VAL A 98 30.89 -22.21 10.63
N VAL A 99 30.75 -21.63 9.43
CA VAL A 99 29.85 -20.50 9.16
C VAL A 99 28.38 -20.93 9.24
N LEU A 100 27.64 -20.32 10.15
CA LEU A 100 26.20 -20.53 10.30
C LEU A 100 25.42 -19.89 9.15
N GLN A 101 24.28 -20.48 8.78
CA GLN A 101 23.39 -19.91 7.76
C GLN A 101 22.96 -18.48 8.10
N GLY A 102 22.77 -18.17 9.39
CA GLY A 102 22.46 -16.82 9.88
C GLY A 102 23.53 -15.77 9.58
N GLU A 103 24.81 -16.16 9.56
CA GLU A 103 25.93 -15.25 9.26
C GLU A 103 25.94 -14.78 7.79
N LEU A 104 25.22 -15.46 6.90
CA LEU A 104 25.13 -15.07 5.50
C LEU A 104 23.98 -14.10 5.22
N VAL A 105 23.04 -13.94 6.14
CA VAL A 105 21.83 -13.12 5.92
C VAL A 105 22.18 -11.64 5.97
N GLN A 106 21.99 -10.96 4.84
CA GLN A 106 22.18 -9.51 4.73
C GLN A 106 20.86 -8.74 4.69
N ARG A 107 19.78 -9.39 4.26
CA ARG A 107 18.43 -8.80 4.22
C ARG A 107 17.38 -9.75 4.77
N LEU A 108 16.51 -9.23 5.63
CA LEU A 108 15.37 -9.94 6.19
C LEU A 108 14.07 -9.17 5.90
N ASP A 109 13.15 -9.80 5.18
CA ASP A 109 11.80 -9.26 4.94
C ASP A 109 10.78 -10.08 5.73
N ILE A 110 10.05 -9.45 6.65
CA ILE A 110 9.02 -10.07 7.50
C ILE A 110 7.65 -9.64 7.00
N VAL A 111 6.88 -10.57 6.44
CA VAL A 111 5.54 -10.31 5.90
C VAL A 111 4.48 -10.92 6.81
N ALA A 112 3.73 -10.06 7.51
CA ALA A 112 2.72 -10.49 8.46
C ALA A 112 1.37 -10.79 7.77
N ARG A 113 1.24 -11.95 7.10
CA ARG A 113 -0.03 -12.34 6.45
C ARG A 113 -1.06 -12.96 7.39
N ASN A 114 -0.61 -13.53 8.50
CA ASN A 114 -1.46 -14.25 9.45
C ASN A 114 -1.64 -13.44 10.73
N ASP A 115 -2.80 -12.81 10.83
CA ASP A 115 -3.32 -12.14 12.03
C ASP A 115 -3.59 -13.20 13.09
N ARG A 116 -2.54 -13.70 13.77
CA ARG A 116 -2.73 -14.38 15.05
C ARG A 116 -3.26 -13.29 15.97
N GLY A 117 -4.55 -13.39 16.26
CA GLY A 117 -5.37 -12.31 16.78
C GLY A 117 -4.83 -11.62 18.03
N SER A 118 -5.60 -10.63 18.46
CA SER A 118 -5.37 -9.62 19.50
C SER A 118 -4.98 -10.10 20.92
N ASP A 119 -4.45 -11.30 21.09
CA ASP A 119 -3.88 -11.79 22.34
C ASP A 119 -2.50 -11.15 22.61
N PRO A 120 -2.36 -10.32 23.67
CA PRO A 120 -1.10 -9.67 24.02
C PRO A 120 0.05 -10.66 24.30
N GLU A 121 -0.25 -11.85 24.83
CA GLU A 121 0.79 -12.84 25.14
C GLU A 121 1.39 -13.45 23.88
N GLY A 122 0.55 -13.83 22.91
CA GLY A 122 1.00 -14.32 21.61
C GLY A 122 1.87 -13.32 20.86
N ILE A 123 1.59 -12.02 21.01
CA ILE A 123 2.39 -10.95 20.41
C ILE A 123 3.74 -10.77 21.13
N ARG A 124 3.77 -10.86 22.46
CA ARG A 124 5.02 -10.81 23.24
C ARG A 124 5.93 -11.99 22.88
N ASP A 125 5.36 -13.20 22.79
CA ASP A 125 6.07 -14.41 22.34
C ASP A 125 6.63 -14.21 20.92
N LEU A 126 5.83 -13.65 20.01
CA LEU A 126 6.26 -13.36 18.65
C LEU A 126 7.46 -12.41 18.61
N PHE A 127 7.44 -11.32 19.38
CA PHE A 127 8.56 -10.39 19.47
C PHE A 127 9.79 -10.97 20.13
N SER A 128 9.63 -11.82 21.14
CA SER A 128 10.76 -12.57 21.70
C SER A 128 11.40 -13.46 20.64
N LYS A 129 10.58 -14.13 19.81
CA LYS A 129 11.08 -14.96 18.69
C LYS A 129 11.74 -14.13 17.59
N ILE A 130 11.21 -12.93 17.28
CA ILE A 130 11.86 -12.02 16.31
C ILE A 130 13.16 -11.47 16.87
N SER A 131 13.21 -11.08 18.15
CA SER A 131 14.45 -10.68 18.84
C SER A 131 15.51 -11.77 18.76
N HIS A 132 15.13 -13.02 19.06
CA HIS A 132 16.04 -14.16 18.91
C HIS A 132 16.46 -14.38 17.46
N LEU A 133 15.54 -14.31 16.49
CA LEU A 133 15.87 -14.38 15.07
C LEU A 133 16.92 -13.32 14.69
N LEU A 134 16.72 -12.06 15.07
CA LEU A 134 17.64 -10.95 14.76
C LEU A 134 19.04 -11.18 15.36
N SER A 135 19.12 -11.77 16.56
CA SER A 135 20.41 -12.08 17.21
C SER A 135 21.25 -13.13 16.45
N LEU A 136 20.63 -13.92 15.57
CA LEU A 136 21.32 -14.91 14.74
C LEU A 136 21.87 -14.32 13.43
N LEU A 137 21.66 -13.02 13.16
CA LEU A 137 21.97 -12.38 11.88
C LEU A 137 23.05 -11.30 12.03
N PRO A 138 24.30 -11.65 12.33
CA PRO A 138 25.37 -10.67 12.60
C PRO A 138 25.77 -9.83 11.38
N GLN A 139 25.43 -10.24 10.16
CA GLN A 139 25.73 -9.51 8.91
C GLN A 139 24.50 -8.78 8.34
N LEU A 140 23.43 -8.66 9.13
CA LEU A 140 22.18 -8.06 8.70
C LEU A 140 22.38 -6.57 8.40
N LYS A 141 22.07 -6.17 7.16
CA LYS A 141 22.14 -4.77 6.70
C LYS A 141 20.75 -4.17 6.53
N VAL A 142 19.75 -4.96 6.19
CA VAL A 142 18.40 -4.47 5.85
C VAL A 142 17.33 -5.30 6.52
N VAL A 143 16.40 -4.64 7.20
CA VAL A 143 15.19 -5.28 7.75
C VAL A 143 13.94 -4.57 7.28
N LEU A 144 13.03 -5.32 6.66
CA LEU A 144 11.73 -4.81 6.21
C LEU A 144 10.59 -5.52 6.93
N PHE A 145 9.65 -4.76 7.46
CA PHE A 145 8.39 -5.26 7.99
C PHE A 145 7.28 -4.90 7.01
N HIS A 146 6.57 -5.89 6.47
CA HIS A 146 5.47 -5.70 5.53
C HIS A 146 4.12 -6.03 6.17
N ASN A 147 3.13 -5.14 5.94
CA ASN A 147 1.76 -5.27 6.43
C ASN A 147 1.71 -5.60 7.91
N SER A 148 2.52 -4.88 8.67
CA SER A 148 3.05 -5.30 9.95
C SER A 148 1.96 -5.20 11.01
N PHE A 149 1.85 -6.25 11.83
CA PHE A 149 1.18 -6.28 13.14
C PHE A 149 -0.11 -5.43 13.24
N ARG A 150 -1.25 -6.04 12.92
CA ARG A 150 -2.56 -5.49 13.33
C ARG A 150 -2.77 -5.67 14.82
N VAL A 151 -2.05 -4.88 15.60
CA VAL A 151 -2.13 -4.96 17.05
C VAL A 151 -2.78 -3.69 17.55
N ASP A 152 -4.01 -3.81 18.02
CA ASP A 152 -4.71 -2.77 18.74
C ASP A 152 -4.07 -2.62 20.14
N GLY A 153 -3.47 -1.46 20.46
CA GLY A 153 -3.13 -1.07 21.85
C GLY A 153 -1.70 -0.56 22.10
N ASN A 154 -1.39 -0.27 23.38
CA ASN A 154 -0.08 0.20 23.88
C ASN A 154 0.83 -0.99 24.27
N TRP A 155 1.04 -1.95 23.38
CA TRP A 155 1.69 -3.22 23.75
C TRP A 155 3.23 -3.14 23.81
N LEU A 156 3.86 -2.25 23.04
CA LEU A 156 5.32 -2.04 23.12
C LEU A 156 5.79 -1.54 24.49
N SER A 157 4.94 -0.85 25.25
CA SER A 157 5.27 -0.51 26.65
C SER A 157 5.30 -1.73 27.57
N SER A 158 4.66 -2.83 27.20
CA SER A 158 4.60 -4.08 27.99
C SER A 158 5.47 -5.22 27.43
N ALA A 159 5.98 -5.10 26.20
CA ALA A 159 6.64 -6.20 25.48
C ALA A 159 8.11 -6.47 25.90
N GLY A 160 8.64 -5.76 26.91
CA GLY A 160 10.02 -5.92 27.35
C GLY A 160 10.99 -5.01 26.58
N PRO A 161 12.31 -5.32 26.56
CA PRO A 161 13.29 -4.53 25.81
C PRO A 161 12.90 -4.46 24.34
N PHE A 162 13.18 -3.33 23.71
CA PHE A 162 12.87 -3.09 22.30
C PHE A 162 13.55 -4.17 21.46
N PHE A 163 12.77 -5.06 20.85
CA PHE A 163 13.28 -6.27 20.17
C PHE A 163 14.31 -5.97 19.06
N LEU A 164 14.28 -4.76 18.52
CA LEU A 164 15.22 -4.30 17.50
C LEU A 164 16.62 -4.02 18.06
N ASN A 165 16.78 -3.87 19.37
CA ASN A 165 18.11 -3.82 20.00
C ASN A 165 18.85 -5.16 19.88
N SER A 166 18.18 -6.23 19.44
CA SER A 166 18.80 -7.51 19.11
C SER A 166 19.30 -7.60 17.67
N ALA A 167 19.05 -6.58 16.83
CA ALA A 167 19.62 -6.52 15.49
C ALA A 167 21.13 -6.24 15.55
N SER A 168 21.83 -6.62 14.48
CA SER A 168 23.27 -6.41 14.36
C SER A 168 23.62 -4.92 14.25
N ASP A 169 24.77 -4.53 14.79
CA ASP A 169 25.34 -3.19 14.61
C ASP A 169 25.73 -2.89 13.16
N THR A 170 25.74 -3.91 12.28
CA THR A 170 25.90 -3.77 10.82
C THR A 170 24.65 -3.27 10.11
N LEU A 171 23.53 -3.13 10.82
CA LEU A 171 22.26 -2.71 10.24
C LEU A 171 22.38 -1.31 9.63
N GLU A 172 22.08 -1.22 8.33
CA GLU A 172 22.16 0.02 7.57
C GLU A 172 20.77 0.62 7.29
N SER A 173 19.72 -0.21 7.22
CA SER A 173 18.37 0.26 6.90
C SER A 173 17.28 -0.57 7.59
N ILE A 174 16.26 0.12 8.10
CA ILE A 174 15.06 -0.51 8.64
C ILE A 174 13.80 0.19 8.12
N ALA A 175 12.79 -0.56 7.72
CA ALA A 175 11.54 0.02 7.23
C ALA A 175 10.29 -0.79 7.59
N TRP A 176 9.20 -0.08 7.86
CA TRP A 176 7.85 -0.63 7.96
C TRP A 176 7.05 -0.20 6.72
N ILE A 177 6.41 -1.16 6.08
CA ILE A 177 5.71 -1.01 4.80
C ILE A 177 4.28 -1.51 5.01
N ASP A 178 3.36 -0.61 5.37
CA ASP A 178 1.97 -0.97 5.66
C ASP A 178 1.02 -0.65 4.50
N ASP A 179 0.03 -1.52 4.29
CA ASP A 179 -1.07 -1.27 3.35
C ASP A 179 -2.00 -0.18 3.90
N ASP A 180 -2.10 0.94 3.18
CA ASP A 180 -2.87 2.19 3.45
C ASP A 180 -4.31 2.07 4.00
N LYS A 181 -4.89 0.88 4.10
CA LYS A 181 -6.34 0.70 4.25
C LYS A 181 -6.82 0.43 5.68
N ASP A 182 -5.98 -0.10 6.55
CA ASP A 182 -6.37 -0.48 7.91
C ASP A 182 -5.26 -0.10 8.89
N TRP A 183 -5.24 1.17 9.30
CA TRP A 183 -4.21 1.71 10.19
C TRP A 183 -4.44 1.27 11.64
N THR A 184 -3.75 0.22 12.08
CA THR A 184 -3.61 -0.13 13.49
C THR A 184 -2.35 0.52 14.05
N LEU A 185 -2.49 1.23 15.18
CA LEU A 185 -1.45 2.08 15.75
C LEU A 185 -0.37 1.27 16.46
N MET A 186 0.88 1.36 16.01
CA MET A 186 2.02 0.92 16.82
C MET A 186 2.54 2.11 17.65
N LYS A 187 2.29 2.11 18.97
CA LYS A 187 2.84 3.13 19.89
C LYS A 187 4.18 2.64 20.46
N VAL A 188 5.30 3.02 19.85
CA VAL A 188 6.64 2.78 20.41
C VAL A 188 7.06 4.01 21.24
N PRO A 189 7.37 3.87 22.54
CA PRO A 189 7.93 4.97 23.32
C PRO A 189 9.24 5.51 22.71
N PHE A 190 9.39 6.83 22.60
CA PHE A 190 10.54 7.48 21.95
C PHE A 190 11.90 7.07 22.55
N PHE A 191 11.99 6.85 23.87
CA PHE A 191 13.24 6.44 24.51
C PHE A 191 13.76 5.08 24.02
N LEU A 192 12.88 4.20 23.54
CA LEU A 192 13.28 2.92 22.93
C LEU A 192 13.91 3.15 21.55
N TRP A 193 13.37 4.09 20.77
CA TRP A 193 13.98 4.52 19.52
C TRP A 193 15.35 5.16 19.75
N ALA A 194 15.47 6.04 20.74
CA ALA A 194 16.76 6.65 21.09
C ALA A 194 17.80 5.57 21.46
N SER A 195 17.41 4.60 22.29
CA SER A 195 18.28 3.46 22.64
C SER A 195 18.70 2.66 21.41
N PHE A 196 17.77 2.37 20.50
CA PHE A 196 18.05 1.64 19.27
C PHE A 196 19.00 2.39 18.35
N LEU A 197 18.72 3.67 18.10
CA LEU A 197 19.56 4.47 17.22
C LEU A 197 20.99 4.58 17.79
N ASN A 198 21.14 4.70 19.11
CA ASN A 198 22.45 4.74 19.76
C ASN A 198 23.22 3.42 19.64
N SER A 199 22.52 2.27 19.63
CA SER A 199 23.17 0.96 19.52
C SER A 199 23.48 0.55 18.06
N HIS A 200 23.08 1.35 17.07
CA HIS A 200 23.23 1.02 15.63
C HIS A 200 23.95 2.15 14.88
N PRO A 201 25.27 2.35 15.10
CA PRO A 201 26.02 3.47 14.53
C PRO A 201 26.16 3.43 13.00
N ASN A 202 25.88 2.28 12.37
CA ASN A 202 25.91 2.12 10.91
C ASN A 202 24.56 2.36 10.23
N LEU A 203 23.51 2.70 10.99
CA LEU A 203 22.18 2.95 10.45
C LEU A 203 22.20 4.20 9.55
N LYS A 204 21.91 4.01 8.27
CA LYS A 204 21.87 5.06 7.23
C LYS A 204 20.45 5.54 6.96
N SER A 205 19.46 4.68 7.18
CA SER A 205 18.04 4.94 6.89
C SER A 205 17.08 4.27 7.87
N ILE A 206 15.99 4.97 8.16
CA ILE A 206 14.91 4.51 9.03
C ILE A 206 13.56 4.97 8.48
N HIS A 207 12.62 4.03 8.34
CA HIS A 207 11.21 4.30 8.03
C HIS A 207 10.35 3.68 9.13
N PRO A 208 10.13 4.39 10.25
CA PRO A 208 9.40 3.83 11.39
C PRO A 208 7.95 3.47 11.01
N PRO A 209 7.27 2.60 11.78
CA PRO A 209 5.85 2.34 11.58
C PRO A 209 5.05 3.64 11.72
N HIS A 210 3.92 3.74 11.01
CA HIS A 210 3.04 4.91 11.11
C HIS A 210 2.57 5.14 12.56
N VAL A 211 3.01 6.24 13.15
CA VAL A 211 2.53 6.72 14.45
C VAL A 211 1.51 7.82 14.21
N LYS A 212 0.22 7.57 14.50
CA LYS A 212 -0.74 8.68 14.58
C LYS A 212 -0.43 9.44 15.88
N ALA A 213 -0.01 10.69 15.75
CA ALA A 213 0.34 11.54 16.87
C ALA A 213 -0.78 11.58 17.94
N GLU A 214 -0.32 11.68 19.19
CA GLU A 214 -0.93 11.36 20.46
C GLU A 214 -2.22 12.15 20.82
N LYS A 215 -3.31 12.00 20.08
CA LYS A 215 -4.60 12.56 20.54
C LYS A 215 -5.07 11.99 21.90
N GLU A 216 -4.68 10.76 22.22
CA GLU A 216 -5.22 10.03 23.38
C GLU A 216 -4.35 10.12 24.65
N LEU A 217 -3.03 10.29 24.50
CA LEU A 217 -2.12 10.50 25.63
C LEU A 217 -2.24 11.95 26.15
N LEU A 218 -2.35 12.92 25.23
CA LEU A 218 -2.62 14.32 25.57
C LEU A 218 -3.98 14.48 26.28
N TRP A 219 -5.02 13.76 25.84
CA TRP A 219 -6.33 13.76 26.51
C TRP A 219 -6.24 13.27 27.97
N LYS A 220 -5.55 12.16 28.23
CA LYS A 220 -5.40 11.58 29.58
C LYS A 220 -4.49 12.37 30.52
N ILE A 221 -3.56 13.16 29.97
CA ILE A 221 -2.71 14.07 30.76
C ILE A 221 -3.49 15.32 31.17
N CYS A 222 -4.42 15.80 30.33
CA CYS A 222 -5.23 16.99 30.60
C CYS A 222 -6.43 16.73 31.54
N ASP A 223 -7.01 15.52 31.56
CA ASP A 223 -8.18 15.22 32.41
C ASP A 223 -7.86 15.03 33.91
N GLY A 224 -6.59 15.13 34.34
CA GLY A 224 -6.23 15.14 35.76
C GLY A 224 -6.52 13.85 36.56
N GLU A 225 -7.03 12.79 35.94
CA GLU A 225 -7.48 11.57 36.62
C GLU A 225 -6.35 10.62 37.10
N ALA A 226 -5.07 10.94 36.87
CA ALA A 226 -3.95 10.13 37.35
C ALA A 226 -3.44 10.54 38.74
N GLN A 227 -4.32 10.59 39.75
CA GLN A 227 -3.91 10.68 41.16
C GLN A 227 -3.63 9.29 41.75
N THR A 228 -2.63 8.57 41.23
CA THR A 228 -2.05 7.40 41.92
C THR A 228 -0.59 7.64 42.30
N PRO A 229 -0.06 7.01 43.36
CA PRO A 229 1.25 7.34 43.94
C PRO A 229 2.46 7.07 43.02
N LEU A 230 2.26 6.41 41.87
CA LEU A 230 3.28 6.22 40.83
C LEU A 230 3.39 7.37 39.82
N SER A 231 2.58 8.43 39.93
CA SER A 231 2.59 9.55 38.96
C SER A 231 3.73 10.55 39.17
N LYS A 232 4.43 10.57 40.31
CA LYS A 232 5.51 11.54 40.59
C LYS A 232 6.84 11.26 39.87
N PRO A 233 7.32 10.00 39.77
CA PRO A 233 8.48 9.68 38.93
C PRO A 233 8.15 9.88 37.44
N LEU A 234 6.93 9.52 37.03
CA LEU A 234 6.47 9.69 35.65
C LEU A 234 6.33 11.18 35.29
N ALA A 235 5.80 12.02 36.18
CA ALA A 235 5.75 13.47 35.99
C ALA A 235 7.13 14.14 35.99
N LYS A 236 8.12 13.59 36.71
CA LYS A 236 9.52 14.06 36.65
C LYS A 236 10.19 13.68 35.33
N VAL A 237 9.95 12.47 34.82
CA VAL A 237 10.43 12.03 33.50
C VAL A 237 9.70 12.79 32.39
N THR A 238 8.38 13.00 32.51
CA THR A 238 7.59 13.82 31.58
C THR A 238 8.01 15.30 31.63
N ARG A 239 8.37 15.88 32.79
CA ARG A 239 8.94 17.25 32.87
C ARG A 239 10.36 17.34 32.31
N LEU A 240 11.16 16.28 32.44
CA LEU A 240 12.50 16.21 31.84
C LEU A 240 12.41 16.08 30.31
N VAL A 241 11.44 15.31 29.82
CA VAL A 241 11.10 15.18 28.40
C VAL A 241 10.48 16.48 27.87
N LEU A 242 9.60 17.16 28.61
CA LEU A 242 9.05 18.47 28.22
C LEU A 242 10.09 19.60 28.19
N ARG A 243 11.16 19.54 29.01
CA ARG A 243 12.32 20.45 28.86
C ARG A 243 13.12 20.22 27.59
N ILE A 244 13.05 19.01 27.01
CA ILE A 244 13.66 18.69 25.71
C ILE A 244 12.73 19.10 24.56
N PHE A 245 11.42 19.22 24.80
CA PHE A 245 10.41 19.62 23.80
C PHE A 245 10.03 21.11 23.80
N HIS A 246 10.32 21.88 24.85
CA HIS A 246 10.12 23.34 24.88
C HIS A 246 11.39 24.05 25.37
N GLY A 247 12.15 24.62 24.43
CA GLY A 247 13.13 25.65 24.73
C GLY A 247 12.38 26.94 25.10
N THR A 248 12.50 27.38 26.36
CA THR A 248 11.97 28.68 26.77
C THR A 248 12.80 29.81 26.15
N HIS A 249 12.15 30.71 25.41
CA HIS A 249 12.60 32.10 25.37
C HIS A 249 12.35 32.71 26.75
N THR A 250 13.41 33.22 27.38
CA THR A 250 13.29 34.28 28.37
C THR A 250 12.81 35.53 27.63
N ASP A 251 11.61 36.03 27.94
CA ASP A 251 11.25 37.40 27.57
C ASP A 251 11.55 38.37 28.73
N PRO A 252 11.98 39.60 28.41
CA PRO A 252 12.40 40.59 29.41
C PRO A 252 11.16 41.24 30.02
N ILE A 253 10.93 41.02 31.31
CA ILE A 253 9.99 41.83 32.08
C ILE A 253 10.64 43.20 32.30
N PHE A 254 10.21 44.19 31.52
CA PHE A 254 10.42 45.61 31.80
C PHE A 254 9.37 46.06 32.82
N PHE A 255 9.77 46.27 34.08
CA PHE A 255 9.21 47.29 34.98
C PHE A 255 10.34 47.79 35.91
N PRO A 256 10.31 49.06 36.34
CA PRO A 256 11.49 49.82 36.75
C PRO A 256 11.96 49.47 38.18
N GLY A 257 13.25 49.73 38.46
CA GLY A 257 14.02 49.30 39.66
C GLY A 257 13.55 49.82 41.03
N PRO A 258 14.40 49.86 42.08
CA PRO A 258 15.81 49.45 42.19
C PRO A 258 16.16 48.59 43.45
N THR A 259 17.44 48.24 43.56
CA THR A 259 18.23 47.78 44.75
C THR A 259 17.91 46.42 45.40
N HIS A 260 18.80 45.42 45.21
CA HIS A 260 19.63 44.85 46.29
C HIS A 260 20.60 43.76 45.77
N ASP A 261 21.88 43.96 46.07
CA ASP A 261 23.01 43.02 46.23
C ASP A 261 22.98 41.63 45.55
N HIS A 262 23.83 41.47 44.53
CA HIS A 262 24.23 40.16 43.99
C HIS A 262 25.52 39.65 44.66
N ASP A 263 25.45 38.43 45.18
CA ASP A 263 26.56 37.59 45.64
C ASP A 263 27.33 37.00 44.43
N PRO A 264 28.65 37.25 44.27
CA PRO A 264 29.42 36.88 43.08
C PRO A 264 29.94 35.43 43.03
N ASN A 265 29.51 34.50 43.91
CA ASN A 265 30.18 33.19 44.06
C ASN A 265 29.42 31.93 43.58
N VAL A 266 28.44 32.02 42.68
CA VAL A 266 27.80 30.82 42.10
C VAL A 266 28.30 30.58 40.68
N SER A 267 29.24 29.64 40.52
CA SER A 267 29.73 29.19 39.22
C SER A 267 28.67 28.40 38.46
N SER A 268 28.39 28.82 37.23
CA SER A 268 27.48 28.16 36.29
C SER A 268 28.26 27.22 35.37
N ASP A 269 28.59 26.03 35.86
CA ASP A 269 29.35 25.00 35.11
C ASP A 269 28.49 23.79 34.67
N SER A 270 27.17 23.95 34.52
CA SER A 270 26.26 22.85 34.17
C SER A 270 25.84 22.77 32.69
N ASN A 271 26.50 23.50 31.78
CA ASN A 271 26.17 23.49 30.33
C ASN A 271 27.13 22.65 29.45
N ALA A 272 28.08 21.93 30.04
CA ALA A 272 28.91 20.97 29.32
C ALA A 272 28.34 19.55 29.50
N SER A 273 27.77 18.96 28.42
CA SER A 273 27.73 17.50 28.15
C SER A 273 26.53 17.03 27.27
N PHE A 274 26.23 17.72 26.17
CA PHE A 274 25.45 17.11 25.06
C PHE A 274 26.08 17.43 23.69
N LYS A 275 27.42 17.53 23.65
CA LYS A 275 28.17 17.73 22.39
C LYS A 275 28.58 16.42 21.71
N GLU A 276 28.28 15.25 22.30
CA GLU A 276 28.53 13.99 21.61
C GLU A 276 27.52 13.83 20.47
N ASP A 277 28.06 13.75 19.27
CA ASP A 277 27.32 13.44 18.06
C ASP A 277 26.65 12.07 18.21
N MET A 278 25.36 12.06 18.52
CA MET A 278 24.59 10.83 18.74
C MET A 278 24.50 9.96 17.48
N PHE A 279 24.54 10.54 16.27
CA PHE A 279 24.35 9.81 15.00
C PHE A 279 25.25 10.37 13.88
N PRO A 280 26.54 9.99 13.84
CA PRO A 280 27.50 10.59 12.91
C PRO A 280 27.31 10.14 11.45
N LYS A 281 26.56 9.05 11.21
CA LYS A 281 26.36 8.45 9.88
C LYS A 281 24.95 8.59 9.31
N LEU A 282 24.02 9.20 10.04
CA LEU A 282 22.64 9.38 9.58
C LEU A 282 22.61 10.36 8.39
N ARG A 283 22.24 9.87 7.20
CA ARG A 283 22.23 10.66 5.96
C ARG A 283 20.85 10.81 5.34
N HIS A 284 19.96 9.85 5.59
CA HIS A 284 18.62 9.83 5.02
C HIS A 284 17.58 9.61 6.12
N VAL A 285 16.56 10.47 6.13
CA VAL A 285 15.41 10.32 7.02
C VAL A 285 14.14 10.53 6.22
N THR A 286 13.18 9.63 6.43
CA THR A 286 11.82 9.79 5.94
C THR A 286 10.91 10.16 7.10
N PHE A 287 10.26 11.31 7.00
CA PHE A 287 9.21 11.73 7.90
C PHE A 287 7.85 11.52 7.26
N GLU A 288 6.99 10.79 7.95
CA GLU A 288 5.59 10.66 7.59
C GLU A 288 4.75 11.53 8.51
N PHE A 289 4.25 12.64 7.96
CA PHE A 289 3.42 13.59 8.66
C PHE A 289 1.96 13.14 8.60
N CYS A 290 1.45 12.73 9.77
CA CYS A 290 0.02 12.81 10.03
C CYS A 290 -0.31 14.26 10.35
N ILE A 291 -0.95 14.99 9.44
CA ILE A 291 -1.48 16.33 9.77
C ILE A 291 -2.51 16.14 10.90
N LEU A 292 -2.16 16.60 12.08
CA LEU A 292 -3.02 16.65 13.24
C LEU A 292 -4.19 17.61 12.95
N GLY A 293 -5.42 17.22 13.30
CA GLY A 293 -6.57 18.13 13.17
C GLY A 293 -6.46 19.36 14.09
N PRO A 294 -7.27 20.41 13.89
CA PRO A 294 -7.12 21.72 14.55
C PRO A 294 -7.01 21.62 16.07
N MET A 295 -7.89 20.80 16.65
CA MET A 295 -7.95 20.51 18.08
C MET A 295 -6.65 19.93 18.67
N ALA A 296 -5.86 19.18 17.89
CA ALA A 296 -4.57 18.65 18.35
C ALA A 296 -3.42 19.64 18.18
N MET A 297 -3.54 20.64 17.29
CA MET A 297 -2.57 21.73 17.14
C MET A 297 -2.79 22.80 18.23
N GLU A 298 -4.05 23.11 18.56
CA GLU A 298 -4.42 24.00 19.66
C GLU A 298 -3.95 23.43 21.01
N MET A 299 -4.06 22.10 21.21
CA MET A 299 -3.53 21.41 22.39
C MET A 299 -1.99 21.37 22.48
N LEU A 300 -1.28 21.73 21.41
CA LEU A 300 0.18 21.81 21.36
C LEU A 300 0.69 23.27 21.32
N ASP A 301 -0.18 24.26 21.59
CA ASP A 301 0.12 25.70 21.38
C ASP A 301 0.71 26.01 19.99
N GLY A 302 0.29 25.25 18.97
CA GLY A 302 0.81 25.38 17.61
C GLY A 302 2.20 24.78 17.38
N VAL A 303 2.82 24.12 18.36
CA VAL A 303 4.15 23.50 18.23
C VAL A 303 4.03 22.12 17.61
N VAL A 304 4.48 21.96 16.37
CA VAL A 304 4.62 20.64 15.72
C VAL A 304 5.68 19.84 16.50
N PRO A 305 5.53 18.54 16.81
CA PRO A 305 6.49 17.75 17.61
C PRO A 305 7.74 17.23 16.86
N THR A 306 7.94 17.64 15.59
CA THR A 306 9.14 17.35 14.78
C THR A 306 10.44 18.14 15.05
N PRO A 307 10.51 19.23 15.85
CA PRO A 307 11.67 20.11 15.95
C PRO A 307 12.93 19.37 16.33
N THR A 308 12.85 18.48 17.31
CA THR A 308 14.04 17.95 17.97
C THR A 308 14.94 17.14 17.02
N LEU A 309 14.40 16.34 16.09
CA LEU A 309 15.25 15.54 15.20
C LEU A 309 15.88 16.38 14.09
N LEU A 310 15.14 17.35 13.54
CA LEU A 310 15.70 18.28 12.55
C LEU A 310 16.69 19.25 13.21
N GLU A 311 16.39 19.77 14.39
CA GLU A 311 17.29 20.65 15.15
C GLU A 311 18.60 19.94 15.48
N LEU A 312 18.53 18.70 15.98
CA LEU A 312 19.72 17.95 16.38
C LEU A 312 20.51 17.37 15.20
N HIS A 313 19.83 16.93 14.14
CA HIS A 313 20.46 16.13 13.07
C HIS A 313 20.23 16.64 11.66
N GLY A 314 19.40 17.66 11.45
CA GLY A 314 19.08 18.22 10.14
C GLY A 314 20.33 18.58 9.34
N HIS A 315 21.36 19.12 10.00
CA HIS A 315 22.60 19.53 9.34
C HIS A 315 23.38 18.36 8.73
N LYS A 316 23.04 17.10 9.03
CA LYS A 316 23.68 15.90 8.46
C LYS A 316 22.87 15.28 7.33
N LEU A 317 21.59 15.65 7.23
CA LEU A 317 20.70 15.06 6.25
C LEU A 317 21.09 15.53 4.86
N THR A 318 21.44 14.57 4.00
CA THR A 318 21.63 14.82 2.57
C THR A 318 20.35 14.49 1.79
N SER A 319 19.43 13.73 2.37
CA SER A 319 18.14 13.40 1.77
C SER A 319 17.02 13.36 2.82
N LEU A 320 15.90 14.01 2.53
CA LEU A 320 14.74 14.16 3.42
C LEU A 320 13.46 13.90 2.64
N HIS A 321 12.66 12.92 3.06
CA HIS A 321 11.40 12.58 2.39
C HIS A 321 10.23 12.88 3.33
N CYS A 322 9.27 13.68 2.86
CA CYS A 322 8.13 14.16 3.64
C CYS A 322 6.83 13.63 3.04
N VAL A 323 6.13 12.78 3.79
CA VAL A 323 4.87 12.19 3.35
C VAL A 323 3.67 12.79 4.08
N PHE A 324 2.69 13.27 3.32
CA PHE A 324 1.50 13.93 3.83
C PHE A 324 0.26 13.10 3.47
N HIS A 325 -0.22 12.29 4.43
CA HIS A 325 -1.21 11.23 4.18
C HIS A 325 -2.67 11.68 4.10
N LYS A 326 -3.00 12.92 4.49
CA LYS A 326 -4.37 13.44 4.43
C LYS A 326 -4.38 14.82 3.77
N THR A 327 -5.44 15.13 3.03
CA THR A 327 -5.88 16.52 2.98
C THR A 327 -6.14 16.87 4.44
N ALA A 328 -5.46 17.88 5.00
CA ALA A 328 -6.12 18.64 6.06
C ALA A 328 -7.53 18.90 5.50
N ASP A 329 -8.55 18.37 6.17
CA ASP A 329 -9.92 18.40 5.65
C ASP A 329 -10.28 19.83 5.21
N GLU A 330 -11.27 19.99 4.35
CA GLU A 330 -11.88 21.31 4.09
C GLU A 330 -12.19 22.00 5.44
N ASP A 331 -12.54 21.21 6.47
CA ASP A 331 -12.72 21.61 7.87
C ASP A 331 -11.48 22.25 8.54
N PHE A 332 -10.24 21.94 8.15
CA PHE A 332 -9.04 22.58 8.75
C PHE A 332 -8.85 24.00 8.21
N LEU A 333 -9.12 24.21 6.92
CA LEU A 333 -9.07 25.54 6.31
C LEU A 333 -10.17 26.48 6.82
N GLU A 334 -11.24 25.92 7.39
CA GLU A 334 -12.34 26.70 7.94
C GLU A 334 -12.01 27.33 9.31
N TYR A 335 -11.01 26.82 10.03
CA TYR A 335 -10.70 27.24 11.41
C TYR A 335 -9.30 27.80 11.65
N ASN A 336 -8.33 27.58 10.77
CA ASN A 336 -6.97 28.13 10.91
C ASN A 336 -6.48 28.74 9.60
N ASP A 337 -6.03 30.00 9.66
CA ASP A 337 -5.52 30.74 8.49
C ASP A 337 -4.22 30.15 7.90
N VAL A 338 -3.52 29.31 8.67
CA VAL A 338 -2.18 28.83 8.33
C VAL A 338 -2.08 27.30 8.40
N PRO A 339 -1.96 26.60 7.27
CA PRO A 339 -1.76 25.15 7.21
C PRO A 339 -0.46 24.72 7.92
N PRO A 340 -0.41 23.61 8.68
CA PRO A 340 0.79 23.19 9.42
C PRO A 340 2.03 22.97 8.55
N GLN A 341 1.84 22.68 7.26
CA GLN A 341 2.91 22.48 6.30
C GLN A 341 3.72 23.76 6.04
N THR A 342 3.14 24.95 6.28
CA THR A 342 3.82 26.24 6.08
C THR A 342 4.91 26.52 7.10
N GLN A 343 4.80 25.91 8.29
CA GLN A 343 5.81 26.00 9.32
C GLN A 343 6.98 25.04 9.05
N PHE A 344 6.74 23.96 8.31
CA PHE A 344 7.71 22.89 8.13
C PHE A 344 8.85 23.27 7.19
N PHE A 345 8.57 23.94 6.07
CA PHE A 345 9.60 24.37 5.12
C PHE A 345 10.65 25.32 5.74
N PRO A 346 10.25 26.34 6.53
CA PRO A 346 11.20 27.14 7.30
C PRO A 346 12.09 26.30 8.22
N MET A 347 11.55 25.26 8.87
CA MET A 347 12.34 24.37 9.71
C MET A 347 13.34 23.55 8.91
N ILE A 348 12.94 22.97 7.77
CA ILE A 348 13.87 22.26 6.88
C ILE A 348 14.97 23.23 6.45
N ALA A 349 14.63 24.45 6.04
CA ALA A 349 15.61 25.44 5.58
C ALA A 349 16.58 25.86 6.68
N ARG A 350 16.07 26.04 7.90
CA ARG A 350 16.88 26.42 9.05
C ARG A 350 17.85 25.32 9.48
N HIS A 351 17.40 24.07 9.46
CA HIS A 351 18.16 22.99 10.10
C HIS A 351 18.85 22.06 9.11
N CYS A 352 18.34 21.90 7.89
CA CYS A 352 18.85 20.95 6.90
C CYS A 352 19.76 21.62 5.87
N VAL A 353 20.81 22.28 6.35
CA VAL A 353 21.71 23.08 5.48
C VAL A 353 22.42 22.24 4.40
N ASN A 354 22.63 20.94 4.62
CA ASN A 354 23.31 20.03 3.68
C ASN A 354 22.35 19.19 2.82
N LEU A 355 21.06 19.57 2.76
CA LEU A 355 20.05 18.78 2.08
C LEU A 355 20.21 18.84 0.55
N GLU A 356 20.61 17.72 -0.07
CA GLU A 356 20.76 17.62 -1.54
C GLU A 356 19.51 17.07 -2.22
N GLU A 357 18.74 16.21 -1.54
CA GLU A 357 17.52 15.60 -2.06
C GLU A 357 16.31 15.84 -1.14
N LEU A 358 15.22 16.40 -1.69
CA LEU A 358 13.96 16.57 -0.98
C LEU A 358 12.87 15.74 -1.65
N GLY A 359 12.23 14.82 -0.93
CA GLY A 359 11.07 14.07 -1.38
C GLY A 359 9.77 14.62 -0.81
N LEU A 360 8.77 14.85 -1.65
CA LEU A 360 7.48 15.41 -1.29
C LEU A 360 6.34 14.53 -1.81
N TYR A 361 5.59 13.94 -0.89
CA TYR A 361 4.56 12.96 -1.18
C TYR A 361 3.21 13.49 -0.68
N PHE A 362 2.43 14.11 -1.56
CA PHE A 362 1.18 14.77 -1.19
C PHE A 362 -0.07 14.11 -1.78
N ASN A 363 -1.21 14.33 -1.13
CA ASN A 363 -2.51 14.24 -1.76
C ASN A 363 -2.85 15.58 -2.44
N TRP A 364 -2.45 15.72 -3.71
CA TRP A 364 -2.52 16.95 -4.52
C TRP A 364 -3.93 17.49 -4.86
N LYS A 365 -4.93 17.30 -4.01
CA LYS A 365 -6.28 17.85 -4.23
C LYS A 365 -6.39 19.32 -3.86
N SER A 366 -5.60 19.78 -2.89
CA SER A 366 -5.77 21.07 -2.23
C SER A 366 -4.46 21.55 -1.63
N VAL A 367 -3.37 21.54 -2.41
CA VAL A 367 -2.11 22.18 -1.99
C VAL A 367 -2.09 23.59 -2.59
N PRO A 368 -2.50 24.64 -1.87
CA PRO A 368 -2.30 26.00 -2.32
C PRO A 368 -0.81 26.30 -2.55
N SER A 369 -0.56 27.17 -3.52
CA SER A 369 0.77 27.69 -3.86
C SER A 369 1.46 28.42 -2.69
N THR A 370 0.69 28.88 -1.71
CA THR A 370 1.18 29.69 -0.58
C THR A 370 1.90 28.88 0.51
N TYR A 371 2.07 27.57 0.35
CA TYR A 371 2.40 26.66 1.45
C TYR A 371 3.86 26.65 1.92
N ILE A 372 4.79 27.31 1.22
CA ILE A 372 6.24 27.13 1.50
C ILE A 372 6.83 28.30 2.32
N GLY A 373 6.06 29.37 2.55
CA GLY A 373 6.60 30.60 3.13
C GLY A 373 7.71 31.19 2.25
N ASN A 374 8.56 32.06 2.83
CA ASN A 374 9.65 32.74 2.10
C ASN A 374 11.00 32.03 2.14
N SER A 375 11.08 30.84 2.74
CA SER A 375 12.33 30.13 2.97
C SER A 375 12.87 29.49 1.68
N THR A 376 14.16 29.66 1.44
CA THR A 376 14.87 29.00 0.34
C THR A 376 15.62 27.77 0.86
N LEU A 377 15.76 26.75 0.02
CA LEU A 377 16.57 25.56 0.30
C LEU A 377 17.72 25.52 -0.72
N PRO A 378 18.80 26.29 -0.47
CA PRO A 378 19.80 26.55 -1.48
C PRO A 378 20.60 25.31 -1.87
N THR A 379 20.65 24.25 -1.05
CA THR A 379 21.45 23.05 -1.30
C THR A 379 20.74 21.93 -2.06
N VAL A 380 19.41 22.00 -2.18
CA VAL A 380 18.62 20.93 -2.80
C VAL A 380 18.85 20.91 -4.32
N LYS A 381 19.44 19.82 -4.79
CA LYS A 381 19.70 19.51 -6.20
C LYS A 381 18.65 18.60 -6.82
N ARG A 382 17.98 17.78 -6.00
CA ARG A 382 16.99 16.81 -6.48
C ARG A 382 15.68 16.91 -5.70
N LEU A 383 14.57 17.05 -6.42
CA LEU A 383 13.21 17.09 -5.88
C LEU A 383 12.45 15.84 -6.31
N LYS A 384 12.11 14.96 -5.38
CA LYS A 384 11.25 13.81 -5.64
C LYS A 384 9.81 14.15 -5.34
N ILE A 385 8.91 13.76 -6.23
CA ILE A 385 7.50 14.08 -6.10
C ILE A 385 6.66 12.85 -6.34
N ARG A 386 5.66 12.68 -5.50
CA ARG A 386 4.67 11.63 -5.67
C ARG A 386 3.28 12.09 -5.31
N ARG A 387 2.32 11.49 -6.02
CA ARG A 387 0.91 11.59 -5.68
C ARG A 387 0.45 10.39 -4.87
N MET A 388 -0.17 10.65 -3.73
CA MET A 388 -0.73 9.62 -2.85
C MET A 388 -2.13 9.14 -3.29
N ASN A 389 -2.85 9.92 -4.10
CA ASN A 389 -4.23 9.61 -4.49
C ASN A 389 -4.34 8.78 -5.77
N ARG A 390 -5.21 7.75 -5.76
CA ARG A 390 -5.45 6.85 -6.90
C ARG A 390 -6.43 7.38 -7.95
N HIS A 391 -7.13 8.50 -7.72
CA HIS A 391 -8.14 8.99 -8.66
C HIS A 391 -7.53 9.61 -9.92
N PHE A 392 -7.91 9.16 -11.09
CA PHE A 392 -7.36 9.63 -12.37
C PHE A 392 -8.04 10.90 -12.87
N LYS A 393 -7.77 12.01 -12.19
CA LYS A 393 -8.16 13.36 -12.59
C LYS A 393 -6.91 14.16 -12.96
N ILE A 394 -7.02 15.08 -13.92
CA ILE A 394 -5.89 15.88 -14.42
C ILE A 394 -5.54 17.03 -13.45
N GLU A 395 -6.54 17.55 -12.73
CA GLU A 395 -6.40 18.73 -11.87
C GLU A 395 -5.31 18.57 -10.79
N PRO A 396 -5.18 17.43 -10.10
CA PRO A 396 -4.08 17.22 -9.15
C PRO A 396 -2.69 17.25 -9.79
N TYR A 397 -2.57 16.87 -11.07
CA TYR A 397 -1.30 16.99 -11.79
C TYR A 397 -0.99 18.44 -12.17
N LYS A 398 -2.01 19.24 -12.50
CA LYS A 398 -1.83 20.69 -12.69
C LYS A 398 -1.34 21.36 -11.40
N ILE A 399 -1.99 21.08 -10.27
CA ILE A 399 -1.59 21.60 -8.95
C ILE A 399 -0.15 21.17 -8.62
N MET A 400 0.17 19.89 -8.81
CA MET A 400 1.51 19.36 -8.57
C MET A 400 2.57 20.06 -9.43
N LEU A 401 2.34 20.23 -10.74
CA LEU A 401 3.28 20.90 -11.62
C LEU A 401 3.43 22.39 -11.33
N ASN A 402 2.35 23.07 -10.96
CA ASN A 402 2.39 24.47 -10.55
C ASN A 402 3.26 24.63 -9.31
N PHE A 403 3.08 23.73 -8.33
CA PHE A 403 3.94 23.67 -7.16
C PHE A 403 5.41 23.38 -7.51
N VAL A 404 5.69 22.44 -8.42
CA VAL A 404 7.07 22.15 -8.86
C VAL A 404 7.70 23.39 -9.48
N ALA A 405 6.98 24.07 -10.36
CA ALA A 405 7.46 25.26 -11.05
C ALA A 405 7.76 26.39 -10.06
N GLU A 406 6.84 26.64 -9.11
CA GLU A 406 7.05 27.63 -8.05
C GLU A 406 8.24 27.28 -7.16
N MET A 407 8.37 26.02 -6.74
CA MET A 407 9.52 25.55 -5.94
C MET A 407 10.84 25.71 -6.70
N ALA A 408 10.89 25.27 -7.95
CA ALA A 408 12.09 25.32 -8.78
C ALA A 408 12.55 26.76 -9.03
N ILE A 409 11.61 27.69 -9.26
CA ILE A 409 11.92 29.07 -9.62
C ILE A 409 12.25 29.90 -8.39
N LEU A 410 11.46 29.79 -7.32
CA LEU A 410 11.53 30.72 -6.20
C LEU A 410 12.31 30.20 -4.99
N ARG A 411 12.37 28.87 -4.80
CA ARG A 411 12.77 28.28 -3.51
C ARG A 411 13.97 27.34 -3.59
N LEU A 412 14.22 26.72 -4.74
CA LEU A 412 15.28 25.73 -4.96
C LEU A 412 16.26 26.19 -6.05
N PRO A 413 17.13 27.19 -5.79
CA PRO A 413 17.97 27.80 -6.81
C PRO A 413 19.00 26.85 -7.45
N ARG A 414 19.31 25.72 -6.79
CA ARG A 414 20.24 24.68 -7.28
C ARG A 414 19.53 23.42 -7.78
N LEU A 415 18.22 23.47 -8.02
CA LEU A 415 17.48 22.29 -8.47
C LEU A 415 17.95 21.85 -9.87
N GLU A 416 18.53 20.65 -9.93
CA GLU A 416 19.03 20.01 -11.16
C GLU A 416 18.08 18.92 -11.66
N GLU A 417 17.31 18.29 -10.76
CA GLU A 417 16.48 17.14 -11.11
C GLU A 417 15.15 17.04 -10.34
N VAL A 418 14.04 16.88 -11.07
CA VAL A 418 12.72 16.51 -10.54
C VAL A 418 12.35 15.07 -10.90
N VAL A 419 12.22 14.19 -9.90
CA VAL A 419 11.88 12.77 -10.11
C VAL A 419 10.43 12.51 -9.70
N PHE A 420 9.60 12.07 -10.65
CA PHE A 420 8.28 11.53 -10.32
C PHE A 420 8.44 10.06 -9.88
N VAL A 421 8.26 9.80 -8.58
CA VAL A 421 8.63 8.52 -7.97
C VAL A 421 7.80 7.35 -8.52
N CYS A 422 6.54 7.60 -8.89
CA CYS A 422 5.64 6.56 -9.39
C CYS A 422 5.66 6.49 -10.93
N GLU A 423 5.93 5.32 -11.50
CA GLU A 423 5.86 5.09 -12.95
C GLU A 423 4.49 5.46 -13.54
N ARG A 424 3.43 5.29 -12.75
CA ARG A 424 2.09 5.73 -13.10
C ARG A 424 2.04 7.25 -13.28
N ASP A 425 2.60 8.03 -12.35
CA ASP A 425 2.64 9.49 -12.46
C ASP A 425 3.43 9.91 -13.71
N THR A 426 4.55 9.24 -14.00
CA THR A 426 5.32 9.44 -15.24
C THR A 426 4.46 9.20 -16.48
N ARG A 427 3.74 8.08 -16.55
CA ARG A 427 2.84 7.76 -17.69
C ARG A 427 1.70 8.78 -17.82
N TYR A 428 1.17 9.26 -16.70
CA TYR A 428 0.11 10.29 -16.71
C TYR A 428 0.63 11.63 -17.19
N ILE A 429 1.78 12.08 -16.71
CA ILE A 429 2.42 13.31 -17.18
C ILE A 429 2.76 13.20 -18.68
N GLN A 430 3.26 12.04 -19.12
CA GLN A 430 3.47 11.78 -20.54
C GLN A 430 2.16 11.86 -21.33
N ARG A 431 1.07 11.29 -20.82
CA ARG A 431 -0.25 11.30 -21.47
C ARG A 431 -0.80 12.72 -21.63
N TYR A 432 -0.66 13.57 -20.62
CA TYR A 432 -1.22 14.93 -20.60
C TYR A 432 -0.17 16.01 -20.89
N LYS A 433 0.94 15.64 -21.54
CA LYS A 433 2.12 16.49 -21.68
C LYS A 433 1.82 17.86 -22.30
N GLU A 434 0.98 17.92 -23.34
CA GLU A 434 0.69 19.20 -24.01
C GLU A 434 -0.23 20.10 -23.17
N GLU A 435 -1.29 19.57 -22.56
CA GLU A 435 -2.14 20.32 -21.63
C GLU A 435 -1.36 20.85 -20.41
N LEU A 436 -0.44 20.02 -19.88
CA LEU A 436 0.42 20.39 -18.76
C LEU A 436 1.51 21.40 -19.18
N ARG A 437 1.89 21.43 -20.47
CA ARG A 437 2.85 22.40 -21.00
C ARG A 437 2.26 23.80 -21.05
N GLU A 438 1.02 23.95 -21.47
CA GLU A 438 0.33 25.25 -21.47
C GLU A 438 0.22 25.82 -20.06
N GLU A 439 -0.13 24.98 -19.09
CA GLU A 439 -0.19 25.33 -17.68
C GLU A 439 1.18 25.81 -17.18
N LEU A 440 2.26 25.09 -17.50
CA LEU A 440 3.62 25.45 -17.06
C LEU A 440 4.10 26.77 -17.67
N VAL A 441 3.75 27.05 -18.93
CA VAL A 441 4.02 28.34 -19.58
C VAL A 441 3.21 29.47 -18.93
N SER A 442 1.98 29.19 -18.51
CA SER A 442 1.14 30.15 -17.76
C SER A 442 1.78 30.50 -16.40
N VAL A 443 2.24 29.49 -15.65
CA VAL A 443 2.94 29.69 -14.37
C VAL A 443 4.24 30.47 -14.57
N GLN A 444 5.02 30.15 -15.60
CA GLN A 444 6.24 30.90 -15.92
C GLN A 444 5.93 32.39 -16.15
N ARG A 445 4.91 32.70 -16.96
CA ARG A 445 4.52 34.10 -17.21
C ARG A 445 4.09 34.81 -15.92
N ARG A 446 3.37 34.12 -15.04
CA ARG A 446 2.96 34.65 -13.74
C ARG A 446 4.13 34.92 -12.80
N LEU A 447 5.16 34.08 -12.82
CA LEU A 447 6.32 34.18 -11.92
C LEU A 447 7.44 35.07 -12.44
N GLN A 448 7.47 35.38 -13.75
CA GLN A 448 8.50 36.20 -14.37
C GLN A 448 8.73 37.56 -13.69
N PRO A 449 7.68 38.34 -13.32
CA PRO A 449 7.89 39.62 -12.64
C PRO A 449 8.53 39.47 -11.24
N GLN A 450 8.18 38.40 -10.51
CA GLN A 450 8.76 38.13 -9.19
C GLN A 450 10.25 37.77 -9.31
N LEU A 451 10.60 37.00 -10.35
CA LEU A 451 11.99 36.66 -10.64
C LEU A 451 12.81 37.90 -11.01
N GLU A 452 12.23 38.82 -11.78
CA GLU A 452 12.87 40.10 -12.14
C GLU A 452 13.07 40.99 -10.91
N ALA A 453 12.06 41.11 -10.05
CA ALA A 453 12.16 41.84 -8.79
C ALA A 453 13.25 41.26 -7.86
N LEU A 454 13.36 39.92 -7.77
CA LEU A 454 14.43 39.26 -7.00
C LEU A 454 15.81 39.51 -7.60
N LYS A 455 15.93 39.55 -8.93
CA LYS A 455 17.19 39.88 -9.61
C LYS A 455 17.60 41.34 -9.35
N GLU A 456 16.63 42.25 -9.37
CA GLU A 456 16.87 43.66 -9.08
C GLU A 456 17.32 43.86 -7.62
N GLN A 457 16.62 43.24 -6.66
CA GLN A 457 17.00 43.26 -5.24
C GLN A 457 18.42 42.72 -5.02
N ASN A 458 18.76 41.57 -5.62
CA ASN A 458 20.11 41.02 -5.54
C ASN A 458 21.15 41.94 -6.19
N GLY A 459 20.79 42.64 -7.27
CA GLY A 459 21.65 43.63 -7.92
C GLY A 459 21.87 44.89 -7.09
N VAL A 460 20.89 45.30 -6.28
CA VAL A 460 21.04 46.40 -5.29
C VAL A 460 21.97 45.97 -4.16
N LEU A 461 21.71 44.81 -3.54
CA LEU A 461 22.56 44.24 -2.48
C LEU A 461 24.01 44.09 -2.93
N LYS A 462 24.25 43.61 -4.15
CA LYS A 462 25.59 43.48 -4.70
C LYS A 462 26.30 44.84 -4.83
N ARG A 463 25.59 45.88 -5.29
CA ARG A 463 26.12 47.25 -5.40
C ARG A 463 26.43 47.85 -4.04
N GLU A 464 25.57 47.61 -3.06
CA GLU A 464 25.76 48.08 -1.67
C GLU A 464 27.00 47.44 -1.03
N VAL A 465 27.17 46.12 -1.18
CA VAL A 465 28.39 45.41 -0.76
C VAL A 465 29.64 45.92 -1.48
N GLU A 466 29.56 46.23 -2.78
CA GLU A 466 30.68 46.78 -3.53
C GLU A 466 31.03 48.22 -3.10
N MET A 467 30.03 49.04 -2.75
CA MET A 467 30.22 50.37 -2.18
C MET A 467 30.88 50.32 -0.80
N LEU A 468 30.41 49.45 0.11
CA LEU A 468 31.00 49.26 1.43
C LEU A 468 32.47 48.81 1.32
N ARG A 469 32.78 47.92 0.35
CA ARG A 469 34.17 47.54 0.06
C ARG A 469 35.02 48.70 -0.45
N HIS A 470 34.47 49.56 -1.32
CA HIS A 470 35.18 50.76 -1.79
C HIS A 470 35.44 51.75 -0.66
N GLN A 471 34.45 51.98 0.21
CA GLN A 471 34.60 52.86 1.38
C GLN A 471 35.69 52.34 2.34
N ASN A 472 35.77 51.02 2.55
CA ASN A 472 36.84 50.40 3.35
C ASN A 472 38.23 50.46 2.67
N HIS A 473 38.31 50.57 1.35
CA HIS A 473 39.59 50.70 0.63
C HIS A 473 40.08 52.15 0.52
N THR A 474 39.22 53.15 0.66
CA THR A 474 39.60 54.57 0.53
C THR A 474 40.30 55.18 1.75
N GLY A 475 40.72 54.39 2.73
CA GLY A 475 41.79 54.76 3.65
C GLY A 475 41.50 55.96 4.56
N SER A 476 40.25 56.15 5.00
CA SER A 476 39.99 56.98 6.17
C SER A 476 40.22 56.11 7.41
N LYS A 477 41.07 56.55 8.34
CA LYS A 477 41.19 55.97 9.68
C LYS A 477 39.80 56.00 10.33
N ILE A 478 39.11 54.86 10.33
CA ILE A 478 37.91 54.62 11.11
C ILE A 478 38.36 53.75 12.28
N ASP A 479 37.90 54.09 13.48
CA ASP A 479 38.20 53.40 14.74
C ASP A 479 38.06 51.87 14.61
N GLU A 480 38.99 51.14 15.23
CA GLU A 480 39.17 49.68 15.13
C GLU A 480 38.01 48.84 15.72
N ASP A 481 36.92 49.45 16.17
CA ASP A 481 35.82 48.75 16.86
C ASP A 481 34.67 48.30 15.93
N THR A 482 34.79 48.46 14.60
CA THR A 482 33.78 47.95 13.64
C THR A 482 34.42 47.15 12.52
N VAL A 483 35.16 46.10 12.89
CA VAL A 483 35.68 45.11 11.93
C VAL A 483 34.59 44.07 11.67
N MET A 484 34.12 43.96 10.42
CA MET A 484 33.30 42.84 9.96
C MET A 484 33.94 41.54 10.41
N THR A 485 33.18 40.69 11.06
CA THR A 485 33.69 39.41 11.57
C THR A 485 34.06 38.51 10.40
N LYS A 486 35.06 37.64 10.57
CA LYS A 486 35.45 36.64 9.55
C LYS A 486 34.29 35.72 9.13
N GLU A 487 33.24 35.62 9.96
CA GLU A 487 32.01 34.89 9.64
C GLU A 487 31.14 35.62 8.62
N GLU A 488 30.97 36.94 8.73
CA GLU A 488 30.26 37.76 7.73
C GLU A 488 30.99 37.72 6.38
N GLU A 489 32.32 37.72 6.38
CA GLU A 489 33.12 37.65 5.16
C GLU A 489 33.03 36.27 4.48
N LYS A 490 32.87 35.20 5.27
CA LYS A 490 32.63 33.82 4.79
C LYS A 490 31.22 33.66 4.20
N GLU A 491 30.21 34.24 4.84
CA GLU A 491 28.82 34.22 4.35
C GLU A 491 28.69 34.99 3.01
N LEU A 492 29.39 36.13 2.90
CA LEU A 492 29.50 36.92 1.67
C LEU A 492 30.24 36.21 0.52
N THR A 493 31.20 35.34 0.83
CA THR A 493 31.92 34.54 -0.20
C THR A 493 31.10 33.35 -0.69
N GLU A 494 30.31 32.71 0.18
CA GLU A 494 29.34 31.66 -0.21
C GLU A 494 28.22 32.21 -1.11
N ILE A 495 27.72 33.44 -0.84
CA ILE A 495 26.76 34.14 -1.72
C ILE A 495 27.34 34.39 -3.12
N LYS A 496 28.63 34.75 -3.23
CA LYS A 496 29.31 34.94 -4.53
C LYS A 496 29.39 33.64 -5.33
N HIS A 497 29.70 32.51 -4.69
CA HIS A 497 29.78 31.20 -5.38
C HIS A 497 28.40 30.66 -5.79
N SER A 498 27.33 31.03 -5.08
CA SER A 498 25.94 30.73 -5.49
C SER A 498 25.50 31.49 -6.75
N SER A 499 25.94 32.75 -6.92
CA SER A 499 25.51 33.64 -8.02
C SER A 499 26.04 33.28 -9.43
N HIS A 500 27.01 32.38 -9.55
CA HIS A 500 27.57 31.89 -10.82
C HIS A 500 27.07 30.48 -11.21
N GLY A 501 26.10 29.93 -10.47
CA GLY A 501 25.43 28.69 -10.85
C GLY A 501 24.64 28.85 -12.16
N LYS A 502 24.75 27.88 -13.08
CA LYS A 502 23.96 27.79 -14.32
C LYS A 502 22.49 28.09 -14.02
N GLN A 503 22.00 29.27 -14.40
CA GLN A 503 20.57 29.56 -14.39
C GLN A 503 19.89 28.60 -15.36
N VAL A 504 19.11 27.67 -14.82
CA VAL A 504 18.22 26.82 -15.61
C VAL A 504 17.18 27.74 -16.23
N LYS A 505 17.28 28.00 -17.55
CA LYS A 505 16.16 28.66 -18.25
C LYS A 505 14.97 27.72 -18.15
N ILE A 506 13.76 28.22 -17.94
CA ILE A 506 12.57 27.35 -17.88
C ILE A 506 12.33 26.63 -19.23
N SER A 507 12.83 27.19 -20.34
CA SER A 507 12.97 26.47 -21.62
C SER A 507 13.81 25.21 -21.49
N ASP A 508 14.87 25.27 -20.69
CA ASP A 508 15.72 24.14 -20.34
C ASP A 508 15.01 23.23 -19.35
N THR A 509 14.20 23.70 -18.39
CA THR A 509 13.33 22.82 -17.56
C THR A 509 12.31 22.04 -18.40
N ILE A 510 11.74 22.67 -19.42
CA ILE A 510 10.80 22.05 -20.38
C ILE A 510 11.54 21.07 -21.31
N VAL A 511 12.75 21.41 -21.78
CA VAL A 511 13.62 20.50 -22.56
C VAL A 511 14.19 19.38 -21.66
N TRP A 512 14.41 19.64 -20.39
CA TRP A 512 14.91 18.72 -19.37
C TRP A 512 13.84 17.70 -18.98
N LEU A 513 12.58 18.13 -18.79
CA LEU A 513 11.40 17.25 -18.70
C LEU A 513 11.22 16.41 -19.97
N LYS A 514 11.59 16.92 -21.15
CA LYS A 514 11.57 16.15 -22.41
C LYS A 514 12.69 15.08 -22.49
N THR A 515 13.85 15.29 -21.87
CA THR A 515 15.05 14.46 -22.10
C THR A 515 15.22 13.34 -21.07
N LYS A 516 14.76 13.52 -19.82
CA LYS A 516 14.93 12.52 -18.73
C LYS A 516 13.71 11.64 -18.42
N VAL A 517 12.53 11.93 -18.98
CA VAL A 517 11.31 11.10 -18.83
C VAL A 517 11.34 9.83 -19.72
N ARG A 518 12.51 9.44 -20.25
CA ARG A 518 12.71 8.15 -20.95
C ARG A 518 12.59 7.00 -19.94
N ALA A 519 11.44 6.31 -19.95
CA ALA A 519 11.31 5.01 -19.32
C ALA A 519 12.35 4.06 -19.94
N LYS A 520 13.29 3.55 -19.12
CA LYS A 520 14.16 2.44 -19.52
C LYS A 520 13.29 1.18 -19.60
N SER A 521 12.82 0.84 -20.79
CA SER A 521 12.30 -0.49 -21.11
C SER A 521 13.45 -1.31 -21.70
N PRO A 522 13.86 -2.44 -21.11
CA PRO A 522 14.68 -3.42 -21.80
C PRO A 522 13.81 -4.31 -22.70
N ASP A 523 14.30 -4.56 -23.91
CA ASP A 523 13.70 -5.42 -24.93
C ASP A 523 13.49 -6.85 -24.41
N VAL A 524 12.28 -7.39 -24.63
CA VAL A 524 11.94 -8.78 -24.32
C VAL A 524 11.93 -9.56 -25.63
N VAL A 525 12.83 -10.54 -25.74
CA VAL A 525 12.86 -11.55 -26.79
C VAL A 525 11.85 -12.65 -26.44
N GLU A 526 10.87 -12.88 -27.30
CA GLU A 526 9.96 -14.03 -27.23
C GLU A 526 10.69 -15.29 -27.75
N VAL A 527 10.77 -16.32 -26.92
CA VAL A 527 11.13 -17.69 -27.32
C VAL A 527 9.86 -18.54 -27.24
N LEU A 528 9.49 -19.11 -28.38
CA LEU A 528 8.46 -20.12 -28.54
C LEU A 528 9.06 -21.48 -28.19
N ASP A 529 8.42 -22.24 -27.30
CA ASP A 529 8.63 -23.68 -27.19
C ASP A 529 7.29 -24.39 -27.32
N SER A 530 7.27 -25.37 -28.23
CA SER A 530 6.17 -26.24 -28.58
C SER A 530 6.39 -27.65 -28.01
N ASP A 531 5.25 -28.31 -27.80
CA ASP A 531 5.01 -29.76 -27.77
C ASP A 531 5.50 -30.59 -26.58
N ASP A 532 4.55 -31.30 -25.96
CA ASP A 532 4.69 -32.76 -25.81
C ASP A 532 3.32 -33.42 -25.54
N GLU A 533 2.98 -34.35 -26.43
CA GLU A 533 1.93 -35.36 -26.31
C GLU A 533 2.41 -36.53 -25.45
N CYS A 534 1.55 -37.12 -24.59
CA CYS A 534 1.49 -38.59 -24.48
C CYS A 534 0.26 -39.15 -23.76
N SER A 535 -0.47 -39.96 -24.54
CA SER A 535 -1.08 -41.28 -24.30
C SER A 535 -1.91 -41.64 -23.04
N LEU A 536 -3.01 -42.32 -23.36
CA LEU A 536 -4.07 -42.90 -22.52
C LEU A 536 -3.70 -44.32 -22.03
N ASN A 537 -4.19 -44.70 -20.84
CA ASN A 537 -5.03 -45.90 -20.65
C ASN A 537 -5.55 -46.10 -19.21
N SER A 538 -6.77 -46.65 -19.14
CA SER A 538 -7.41 -47.39 -18.05
C SER A 538 -8.63 -46.76 -17.35
N THR A 539 -9.72 -47.52 -17.45
CA THR A 539 -11.12 -47.26 -17.14
C THR A 539 -11.44 -47.41 -15.65
N ALA A 540 -11.49 -46.27 -14.97
CA ALA A 540 -12.58 -45.89 -14.09
C ALA A 540 -12.87 -44.43 -14.45
N ILE A 541 -14.14 -44.02 -14.58
CA ILE A 541 -14.47 -42.60 -14.82
C ILE A 541 -14.22 -41.84 -13.52
N SER A 542 -12.95 -41.74 -13.13
CA SER A 542 -12.51 -40.69 -12.23
C SER A 542 -12.74 -39.41 -13.01
N ARG A 543 -13.59 -38.52 -12.47
CA ARG A 543 -13.64 -37.14 -12.97
C ARG A 543 -12.19 -36.68 -13.09
N PRO A 544 -11.71 -36.24 -14.26
CA PRO A 544 -10.34 -35.78 -14.39
C PRO A 544 -10.11 -34.76 -13.27
N THR A 545 -9.21 -35.08 -12.34
CA THR A 545 -8.84 -34.20 -11.23
C THR A 545 -8.09 -33.04 -11.84
N ARG A 546 -8.85 -32.08 -12.39
CA ARG A 546 -8.27 -30.90 -12.98
C ARG A 546 -7.65 -30.10 -11.85
N LYS A 547 -6.33 -29.89 -11.93
CA LYS A 547 -5.56 -29.01 -11.05
C LYS A 547 -5.92 -27.55 -11.35
N HIS A 548 -7.19 -27.18 -11.18
CA HIS A 548 -7.59 -25.79 -11.27
C HIS A 548 -7.03 -25.05 -10.08
N LYS A 549 -6.49 -23.85 -10.32
CA LYS A 549 -6.16 -22.90 -9.25
C LYS A 549 -7.48 -22.36 -8.69
N ILE A 550 -8.15 -23.18 -7.88
CA ILE A 550 -9.32 -22.79 -7.10
C ILE A 550 -8.88 -21.58 -6.30
N LYS A 551 -9.52 -20.42 -6.55
CA LYS A 551 -9.25 -19.24 -5.73
C LYS A 551 -9.52 -19.62 -4.28
N SER A 552 -8.68 -19.14 -3.37
CA SER A 552 -8.77 -19.41 -1.92
C SER A 552 -10.10 -19.02 -1.25
N GLY A 553 -11.06 -18.46 -1.99
CA GLY A 553 -12.38 -18.03 -1.53
C GLY A 553 -13.57 -18.93 -1.92
N ALA A 554 -13.36 -20.09 -2.55
CA ALA A 554 -14.45 -21.02 -2.92
C ALA A 554 -14.86 -21.93 -1.74
N LEU A 555 -16.16 -22.23 -1.61
CA LEU A 555 -16.65 -23.25 -0.66
C LEU A 555 -16.24 -24.64 -1.13
N PHE A 556 -15.80 -25.50 -0.22
CA PHE A 556 -15.41 -26.88 -0.51
C PHE A 556 -16.26 -27.87 0.30
N PHE A 557 -16.66 -28.97 -0.34
CA PHE A 557 -17.25 -30.12 0.34
C PHE A 557 -16.30 -31.31 0.39
N PRO A 558 -16.29 -32.07 1.50
CA PRO A 558 -15.77 -33.42 1.48
C PRO A 558 -16.42 -34.23 0.36
N LYS A 559 -15.62 -35.07 -0.32
CA LYS A 559 -16.08 -35.86 -1.47
C LYS A 559 -17.32 -36.71 -1.16
N THR A 560 -17.41 -37.27 0.05
CA THR A 560 -18.57 -38.06 0.50
C THR A 560 -19.86 -37.24 0.54
N VAL A 561 -19.81 -36.02 1.10
CA VAL A 561 -20.96 -35.10 1.16
C VAL A 561 -21.41 -34.69 -0.25
N LEU A 562 -20.46 -34.49 -1.17
CA LEU A 562 -20.76 -34.21 -2.57
C LEU A 562 -21.48 -35.38 -3.24
N GLU A 563 -21.00 -36.62 -3.05
CA GLU A 563 -21.60 -37.84 -3.59
C GLU A 563 -23.00 -38.08 -3.04
N ASP A 564 -23.21 -37.87 -1.74
CA ASP A 564 -24.52 -37.97 -1.09
C ASP A 564 -25.53 -36.99 -1.71
N HIS A 565 -25.15 -35.73 -1.91
CA HIS A 565 -26.03 -34.73 -2.53
C HIS A 565 -26.29 -34.97 -4.02
N LEU A 566 -25.38 -35.65 -4.72
CA LEU A 566 -25.53 -36.01 -6.13
C LEU A 566 -26.13 -37.40 -6.34
N THR A 567 -26.45 -38.12 -5.27
CA THR A 567 -27.04 -39.47 -5.35
C THR A 567 -28.34 -39.45 -6.16
N GLY A 568 -28.45 -40.41 -7.09
CA GLY A 568 -29.59 -40.54 -8.00
C GLY A 568 -29.55 -39.62 -9.23
N THR A 569 -28.46 -38.87 -9.46
CA THR A 569 -28.28 -38.12 -10.70
C THR A 569 -27.33 -38.84 -11.66
N SER A 570 -27.66 -38.78 -12.95
CA SER A 570 -26.82 -39.29 -14.03
C SER A 570 -26.45 -38.16 -14.99
N THR A 571 -25.29 -38.28 -15.62
CA THR A 571 -24.91 -37.41 -16.73
C THR A 571 -25.83 -37.71 -17.92
N LEU A 572 -26.45 -36.66 -18.47
CA LEU A 572 -27.27 -36.80 -19.68
C LEU A 572 -26.36 -37.06 -20.88
N THR A 573 -26.56 -38.18 -21.58
CA THR A 573 -25.92 -38.42 -22.87
C THR A 573 -26.61 -37.57 -23.94
N ILE A 574 -25.91 -36.57 -24.46
CA ILE A 574 -26.43 -35.63 -25.44
C ILE A 574 -26.09 -36.14 -26.85
N SER A 575 -27.12 -36.38 -27.67
CA SER A 575 -26.99 -36.81 -29.07
C SER A 575 -27.88 -35.96 -29.98
N PRO A 576 -27.33 -35.29 -31.02
CA PRO A 576 -25.92 -35.26 -31.42
C PRO A 576 -25.00 -34.58 -30.38
N GLN A 577 -23.67 -34.62 -30.55
CA GLN A 577 -22.77 -33.97 -29.59
C GLN A 577 -23.09 -32.46 -29.42
N PRO A 578 -22.91 -31.88 -28.21
CA PRO A 578 -23.06 -30.45 -27.98
C PRO A 578 -22.19 -29.62 -28.93
N LEU A 579 -22.75 -28.53 -29.46
CA LEU A 579 -21.96 -27.56 -30.24
C LEU A 579 -20.90 -26.95 -29.30
N GLY A 580 -19.61 -27.13 -29.64
CA GLY A 580 -18.46 -26.60 -28.88
C GLY A 580 -18.33 -25.06 -28.88
N LEU A 581 -19.47 -24.36 -28.82
CA LEU A 581 -19.60 -22.91 -28.91
C LEU A 581 -19.06 -22.23 -27.66
N LYS A 582 -18.10 -21.33 -27.87
CA LYS A 582 -17.49 -20.51 -26.82
C LYS A 582 -17.84 -19.04 -27.07
N MET A 583 -18.71 -18.48 -26.23
CA MET A 583 -19.27 -17.13 -26.41
C MET A 583 -18.88 -16.16 -25.30
N HIS A 584 -18.91 -14.87 -25.59
CA HIS A 584 -18.74 -13.81 -24.61
C HIS A 584 -20.08 -13.46 -23.95
N LEU A 585 -20.09 -13.19 -22.63
CA LEU A 585 -21.33 -12.85 -21.93
C LEU A 585 -22.03 -11.56 -22.45
N PRO A 586 -21.30 -10.51 -22.91
CA PRO A 586 -21.90 -9.35 -23.59
C PRO A 586 -22.77 -9.66 -24.82
N PHE A 587 -22.51 -10.77 -25.52
CA PHE A 587 -23.36 -11.22 -26.61
C PHE A 587 -24.78 -11.55 -26.11
N LEU A 588 -24.90 -12.29 -25.00
CA LEU A 588 -26.21 -12.60 -24.42
C LEU A 588 -26.93 -11.33 -23.95
N GLY A 589 -26.18 -10.34 -23.47
CA GLY A 589 -26.73 -9.03 -23.13
C GLY A 589 -27.27 -8.25 -24.31
N THR A 590 -26.69 -8.43 -25.50
CA THR A 590 -27.11 -7.72 -26.72
C THR A 590 -28.30 -8.42 -27.37
N GLU A 591 -28.17 -9.73 -27.62
CA GLU A 591 -29.17 -10.50 -28.38
C GLU A 591 -30.39 -10.87 -27.54
N TYR A 592 -30.18 -11.19 -26.26
CA TYR A 592 -31.25 -11.64 -25.37
C TYR A 592 -31.61 -10.63 -24.30
N LYS A 593 -30.94 -9.46 -24.25
CA LYS A 593 -31.11 -8.46 -23.16
C LYS A 593 -30.77 -9.04 -21.79
N ALA A 594 -29.88 -10.04 -21.75
CA ALA A 594 -29.42 -10.67 -20.52
C ALA A 594 -28.55 -9.74 -19.66
N ALA A 595 -28.80 -9.74 -18.35
CA ALA A 595 -27.92 -9.04 -17.42
C ALA A 595 -26.58 -9.78 -17.31
N THR A 596 -25.52 -9.22 -17.88
CA THR A 596 -24.19 -9.85 -18.04
C THR A 596 -23.40 -10.05 -16.75
N GLN A 597 -23.95 -9.70 -15.59
CA GLN A 597 -23.29 -9.86 -14.28
C GLN A 597 -24.18 -10.52 -13.24
N ALA A 598 -25.40 -10.92 -13.59
CA ALA A 598 -26.33 -11.54 -12.66
C ALA A 598 -26.16 -13.07 -12.69
N LEU A 599 -26.31 -13.71 -11.53
CA LEU A 599 -26.37 -15.18 -11.45
C LEU A 599 -27.58 -15.73 -12.19
N LEU A 600 -28.73 -15.06 -12.04
CA LEU A 600 -30.01 -15.45 -12.63
C LEU A 600 -30.51 -14.31 -13.51
N TRP A 601 -31.07 -14.67 -14.67
CA TRP A 601 -31.75 -13.73 -15.54
C TRP A 601 -32.98 -14.38 -16.17
N THR A 602 -34.03 -13.60 -16.42
CA THR A 602 -35.21 -14.04 -17.16
C THR A 602 -35.75 -12.89 -18.01
N ASN A 603 -36.31 -13.22 -19.18
CA ASN A 603 -37.09 -12.27 -19.98
C ASN A 603 -38.60 -12.33 -19.66
N ASP A 604 -39.00 -13.06 -18.63
CA ASP A 604 -40.39 -13.16 -18.21
C ASP A 604 -40.94 -11.77 -17.84
N PRO A 605 -41.91 -11.24 -18.59
CA PRO A 605 -42.44 -9.90 -18.35
C PRO A 605 -43.15 -9.79 -17.01
N SER A 606 -43.65 -10.90 -16.43
CA SER A 606 -44.25 -10.91 -15.09
C SER A 606 -43.24 -10.64 -13.98
N LEU A 607 -41.96 -10.98 -14.22
CA LEU A 607 -40.85 -10.78 -13.29
C LEU A 607 -40.05 -9.51 -13.61
N SER A 608 -40.23 -8.93 -14.79
CA SER A 608 -39.59 -7.68 -15.19
C SER A 608 -40.48 -6.48 -14.86
N SER A 609 -40.01 -5.58 -14.01
CA SER A 609 -40.78 -4.43 -13.51
C SER A 609 -41.00 -3.30 -14.54
N GLY A 610 -41.07 -3.59 -15.85
CA GLY A 610 -41.19 -2.58 -16.90
C GLY A 610 -41.82 -3.12 -18.18
N LYS A 611 -42.90 -2.46 -18.63
CA LYS A 611 -43.65 -2.73 -19.86
C LYS A 611 -42.74 -2.82 -21.09
N LYS A 612 -42.47 -4.04 -21.57
CA LYS A 612 -41.91 -4.32 -22.91
C LYS A 612 -42.70 -5.47 -23.54
N PRO A 613 -42.77 -5.52 -24.89
CA PRO A 613 -43.55 -6.52 -25.62
C PRO A 613 -43.16 -7.93 -25.21
N THR A 614 -44.18 -8.78 -25.06
CA THR A 614 -44.09 -10.20 -24.72
C THR A 614 -43.24 -10.92 -25.77
N PRO A 615 -42.04 -11.42 -25.42
CA PRO A 615 -41.34 -12.35 -26.31
C PRO A 615 -42.18 -13.63 -26.44
N SER A 616 -42.14 -14.26 -27.61
CA SER A 616 -42.85 -15.52 -27.88
C SER A 616 -42.33 -16.70 -27.04
N ILE A 617 -41.11 -16.61 -26.49
CA ILE A 617 -40.48 -17.65 -25.67
C ILE A 617 -39.89 -17.02 -24.41
N VAL A 618 -40.36 -17.46 -23.25
CA VAL A 618 -39.76 -17.13 -21.95
C VAL A 618 -38.49 -17.98 -21.77
N ARG A 619 -37.36 -17.31 -21.58
CA ARG A 619 -36.04 -17.90 -21.33
C ARG A 619 -35.56 -17.51 -19.94
N ARG A 620 -34.91 -18.47 -19.27
CA ARG A 620 -34.35 -18.32 -17.93
C ARG A 620 -32.90 -18.78 -17.98
N PHE A 621 -31.98 -17.90 -17.63
CA PHE A 621 -30.55 -18.12 -17.76
C PHE A 621 -29.89 -18.18 -16.39
N LEU A 622 -29.00 -19.16 -16.22
CA LEU A 622 -28.21 -19.39 -15.01
C LEU A 622 -26.71 -19.28 -15.35
N TYR A 623 -25.99 -18.40 -14.66
CA TYR A 623 -24.58 -18.07 -14.87
C TYR A 623 -23.73 -18.26 -13.60
N PRO A 624 -23.55 -19.48 -13.09
CA PRO A 624 -22.75 -19.68 -11.90
C PRO A 624 -21.27 -19.47 -12.19
N ASN A 625 -20.50 -19.16 -11.15
CA ASN A 625 -19.05 -19.02 -11.24
C ASN A 625 -18.38 -20.09 -10.39
N PHE A 626 -17.46 -20.85 -11.02
CA PHE A 626 -16.62 -21.87 -10.39
C PHE A 626 -15.84 -21.33 -9.18
N GLU A 627 -15.49 -20.04 -9.18
CA GLU A 627 -14.79 -19.40 -8.05
C GLU A 627 -15.61 -19.43 -6.75
N THR A 628 -16.92 -19.59 -6.83
CA THR A 628 -17.83 -19.65 -5.66
C THR A 628 -18.60 -20.96 -5.55
N ASN A 629 -18.55 -21.79 -6.61
CA ASN A 629 -19.28 -23.04 -6.75
C ASN A 629 -18.39 -24.03 -7.50
N PRO A 630 -17.36 -24.60 -6.86
CA PRO A 630 -16.40 -25.45 -7.56
C PRO A 630 -17.02 -26.75 -8.08
N ASP A 631 -18.10 -27.20 -7.44
CA ASP A 631 -18.79 -28.46 -7.78
C ASP A 631 -19.96 -28.30 -8.77
N MET A 632 -20.04 -27.16 -9.47
CA MET A 632 -21.04 -26.95 -10.55
C MET A 632 -20.69 -27.81 -11.79
N PRO A 633 -21.65 -28.07 -12.71
CA PRO A 633 -21.38 -28.82 -13.94
C PRO A 633 -20.16 -28.28 -14.71
N ALA A 634 -19.24 -29.17 -15.09
CA ALA A 634 -18.00 -28.80 -15.78
C ALA A 634 -18.07 -28.99 -17.30
N ALA A 635 -19.00 -29.83 -17.77
CA ALA A 635 -19.32 -30.04 -19.17
C ALA A 635 -20.85 -30.08 -19.41
N PRO A 636 -21.31 -29.89 -20.65
CA PRO A 636 -22.72 -30.07 -20.99
C PRO A 636 -23.24 -31.47 -20.60
N GLY A 637 -24.45 -31.52 -20.04
CA GLY A 637 -25.08 -32.77 -19.57
C GLY A 637 -24.66 -33.25 -18.18
N GLU A 638 -23.56 -32.76 -17.60
CA GLU A 638 -23.11 -33.22 -16.28
C GLU A 638 -23.96 -32.66 -15.13
N PRO A 639 -24.23 -33.44 -14.07
CA PRO A 639 -24.84 -32.91 -12.86
C PRO A 639 -23.82 -32.17 -12.00
N GLY A 640 -24.30 -31.29 -11.12
CA GLY A 640 -23.45 -30.58 -10.16
C GLY A 640 -24.23 -29.90 -9.05
N LEU A 641 -23.54 -29.15 -8.20
CA LEU A 641 -24.12 -28.40 -7.08
C LEU A 641 -23.95 -26.89 -7.27
N LEU A 642 -24.93 -26.16 -6.78
CA LEU A 642 -24.98 -24.70 -6.73
C LEU A 642 -25.22 -24.26 -5.28
N LEU A 643 -24.27 -23.51 -4.73
CA LEU A 643 -24.32 -22.92 -3.39
C LEU A 643 -24.75 -21.47 -3.49
N CYS A 644 -26.03 -21.24 -3.23
CA CYS A 644 -26.61 -19.93 -3.42
C CYS A 644 -27.71 -19.64 -2.41
N GLY A 645 -27.68 -18.45 -1.81
CA GLY A 645 -28.81 -17.95 -1.01
C GLY A 645 -30.03 -17.57 -1.85
N ARG A 646 -29.97 -17.67 -3.18
CA ARG A 646 -31.08 -17.42 -4.11
C ARG A 646 -31.74 -18.75 -4.45
N THR A 647 -32.95 -18.95 -3.94
CA THR A 647 -33.75 -20.18 -4.10
C THR A 647 -34.78 -20.07 -5.23
N GLU A 648 -34.85 -18.94 -5.93
CA GLU A 648 -35.74 -18.74 -7.09
C GLU A 648 -35.67 -19.89 -8.12
N PRO A 649 -34.50 -20.49 -8.43
CA PRO A 649 -34.45 -21.59 -9.40
C PRO A 649 -35.15 -22.87 -8.93
N VAL A 650 -35.32 -23.07 -7.62
CA VAL A 650 -35.89 -24.30 -7.05
C VAL A 650 -37.41 -24.31 -7.11
N PHE A 651 -38.04 -23.15 -6.92
CA PHE A 651 -39.50 -23.03 -6.88
C PHE A 651 -40.15 -23.04 -8.27
N ASP A 652 -39.33 -22.97 -9.31
CA ASP A 652 -39.75 -22.95 -10.69
C ASP A 652 -39.68 -24.36 -11.27
N SER A 653 -40.82 -24.88 -11.73
CA SER A 653 -40.88 -26.19 -12.41
C SER A 653 -40.22 -26.16 -13.78
N THR A 654 -39.93 -24.97 -14.32
CA THR A 654 -39.33 -24.82 -15.65
C THR A 654 -37.81 -24.92 -15.57
N PRO A 655 -37.18 -25.71 -16.47
CA PRO A 655 -35.72 -25.77 -16.56
C PRO A 655 -35.06 -24.41 -16.81
N TRP A 656 -33.83 -24.27 -16.32
CA TRP A 656 -32.96 -23.11 -16.54
C TRP A 656 -31.88 -23.42 -17.57
N SER A 657 -31.71 -22.57 -18.57
CA SER A 657 -30.60 -22.69 -19.52
C SER A 657 -29.30 -22.33 -18.80
N LEU A 658 -28.47 -23.35 -18.54
CA LEU A 658 -27.21 -23.20 -17.82
C LEU A 658 -26.09 -22.80 -18.77
N PHE A 659 -25.32 -21.79 -18.38
CA PHE A 659 -24.08 -21.42 -19.05
C PHE A 659 -22.91 -21.63 -18.09
N ILE A 660 -21.92 -22.40 -18.55
CA ILE A 660 -20.71 -22.70 -17.79
C ILE A 660 -19.54 -21.89 -18.35
N ARG A 661 -18.69 -21.36 -17.47
CA ARG A 661 -17.49 -20.63 -17.88
C ARG A 661 -16.45 -21.60 -18.42
N VAL A 662 -15.97 -21.37 -19.63
CA VAL A 662 -14.84 -22.11 -20.20
C VAL A 662 -13.57 -21.61 -19.51
N ILE A 663 -12.85 -22.54 -18.89
CA ILE A 663 -11.55 -22.27 -18.29
C ILE A 663 -10.51 -22.47 -19.40
N ASP A 664 -9.96 -21.38 -19.89
CA ASP A 664 -8.94 -21.33 -20.92
C ASP A 664 -7.81 -20.46 -20.36
N ASP A 665 -6.65 -21.07 -20.10
CA ASP A 665 -5.53 -20.43 -19.40
C ASP A 665 -4.89 -19.31 -20.25
N SER A 666 -5.13 -19.31 -21.56
CA SER A 666 -4.52 -18.38 -22.52
C SER A 666 -5.30 -17.06 -22.69
N SER A 667 -6.60 -17.04 -22.37
CA SER A 667 -7.46 -15.92 -22.73
C SER A 667 -7.79 -15.01 -21.55
N THR A 668 -7.46 -13.73 -21.70
CA THR A 668 -7.94 -12.67 -20.79
C THR A 668 -9.47 -12.51 -20.82
N LEU A 669 -10.13 -12.97 -21.90
CA LEU A 669 -11.56 -12.86 -22.08
C LEU A 669 -12.29 -14.09 -21.54
N LYS A 670 -13.22 -13.86 -20.60
CA LYS A 670 -14.08 -14.91 -20.06
C LYS A 670 -15.04 -15.40 -21.14
N ARG A 671 -14.89 -16.67 -21.54
CA ARG A 671 -15.77 -17.37 -22.48
C ARG A 671 -16.74 -18.28 -21.73
N TRP A 672 -17.90 -18.51 -22.32
CA TRP A 672 -19.00 -19.30 -21.75
C TRP A 672 -19.52 -20.29 -22.79
N THR A 673 -20.05 -21.42 -22.34
CA THR A 673 -20.66 -22.45 -23.18
C THR A 673 -22.03 -22.82 -22.61
N TYR A 674 -23.00 -23.02 -23.48
CA TYR A 674 -24.33 -23.50 -23.12
C TYR A 674 -24.24 -24.99 -22.74
N ALA A 675 -24.67 -25.33 -21.52
CA ALA A 675 -24.50 -26.67 -20.94
C ALA A 675 -25.77 -27.54 -21.03
N GLY A 676 -26.90 -26.96 -21.42
CA GLY A 676 -28.21 -27.61 -21.47
C GLY A 676 -29.27 -26.87 -20.64
N GLU A 677 -30.44 -27.51 -20.51
CA GLU A 677 -31.57 -27.08 -19.69
C GLU A 677 -31.57 -27.86 -18.37
N TYR A 678 -31.50 -27.17 -17.24
CA TYR A 678 -31.29 -27.77 -15.93
C TYR A 678 -32.47 -27.58 -14.99
N THR A 679 -32.92 -28.67 -14.38
CA THR A 679 -33.80 -28.61 -13.20
C THR A 679 -32.97 -28.35 -11.96
N CYS A 680 -33.47 -27.49 -11.08
CA CYS A 680 -32.82 -27.14 -9.82
C CYS A 680 -33.61 -27.72 -8.64
N THR A 681 -32.98 -28.55 -7.81
CA THR A 681 -33.64 -29.17 -6.65
C THR A 681 -32.90 -28.79 -5.38
N LEU A 682 -33.61 -28.34 -4.34
CA LEU A 682 -33.01 -28.15 -3.02
C LEU A 682 -32.74 -29.51 -2.38
N VAL A 683 -31.47 -29.85 -2.17
CA VAL A 683 -31.05 -31.16 -1.62
C VAL A 683 -30.48 -31.05 -0.21
N GLY A 684 -30.34 -29.84 0.32
CA GLY A 684 -29.86 -29.64 1.68
C GLY A 684 -29.48 -28.20 1.97
N HIS A 685 -28.85 -28.02 3.12
CA HIS A 685 -28.27 -26.76 3.56
C HIS A 685 -26.86 -27.01 4.08
N LEU A 686 -25.95 -26.07 3.81
CA LEU A 686 -24.62 -26.10 4.38
C LEU A 686 -24.74 -25.94 5.90
N SER A 687 -24.35 -26.97 6.64
CA SER A 687 -24.42 -26.98 8.10
C SER A 687 -23.45 -25.96 8.73
N ALA A 688 -23.74 -25.57 9.97
CA ALA A 688 -22.88 -24.68 10.74
C ALA A 688 -21.44 -25.22 10.87
N SER A 689 -21.31 -26.53 11.14
CA SER A 689 -20.01 -27.20 11.24
C SER A 689 -19.27 -27.22 9.89
N ALA A 690 -19.97 -27.49 8.79
CA ALA A 690 -19.39 -27.46 7.45
C ALA A 690 -18.94 -26.05 7.03
N PHE A 691 -19.69 -25.01 7.41
CA PHE A 691 -19.28 -23.62 7.18
C PHE A 691 -18.10 -23.21 8.07
N LYS A 692 -18.10 -23.60 9.36
CA LYS A 692 -17.02 -23.31 10.30
C LYS A 692 -15.68 -23.89 9.84
N ALA A 693 -15.72 -25.09 9.24
CA ALA A 693 -14.58 -25.79 8.67
C ALA A 693 -14.00 -25.14 7.40
N GLN A 694 -14.70 -24.17 6.80
CA GLN A 694 -14.20 -23.48 5.61
C GLN A 694 -13.01 -22.57 5.94
N PRO A 695 -12.06 -22.39 5.00
CA PRO A 695 -10.97 -21.43 5.16
C PRO A 695 -11.49 -20.02 5.45
N PHE A 696 -10.72 -19.25 6.24
CA PHE A 696 -11.10 -17.89 6.65
C PHE A 696 -11.43 -16.97 5.45
N VAL A 697 -10.69 -17.08 4.35
CA VAL A 697 -10.90 -16.30 3.12
C VAL A 697 -12.27 -16.58 2.50
N VAL A 698 -12.74 -17.83 2.54
CA VAL A 698 -14.07 -18.24 2.05
C VAL A 698 -15.16 -17.61 2.93
N LYS A 699 -15.01 -17.72 4.25
CA LYS A 699 -15.93 -17.14 5.23
C LYS A 699 -16.03 -15.62 5.06
N GLN A 700 -14.91 -14.92 4.90
CA GLN A 700 -14.89 -13.49 4.61
C GLN A 700 -15.58 -13.13 3.28
N THR A 701 -15.36 -13.92 2.23
CA THR A 701 -15.95 -13.65 0.90
C THR A 701 -17.47 -13.72 0.96
N TRP A 702 -18.02 -14.74 1.63
CA TRP A 702 -19.45 -14.84 1.89
C TRP A 702 -19.96 -13.77 2.85
N GLY A 703 -19.22 -13.49 3.92
CA GLY A 703 -19.52 -12.41 4.87
C GLY A 703 -19.69 -11.06 4.17
N LYS A 704 -18.74 -10.69 3.30
CA LYS A 704 -18.79 -9.47 2.47
C LYS A 704 -19.98 -9.49 1.51
N LYS A 705 -20.21 -10.62 0.82
CA LYS A 705 -21.30 -10.76 -0.13
C LYS A 705 -22.66 -10.50 0.55
N ILE A 706 -22.93 -11.14 1.68
CA ILE A 706 -24.21 -10.97 2.37
C ILE A 706 -24.33 -9.58 3.01
N ALA A 707 -23.30 -9.10 3.72
CA ALA A 707 -23.33 -7.78 4.38
C ALA A 707 -23.67 -6.64 3.39
N PHE A 708 -23.00 -6.63 2.23
CA PHE A 708 -23.02 -5.48 1.33
C PHE A 708 -23.95 -5.61 0.12
N HIS A 709 -24.44 -6.80 -0.22
CA HIS A 709 -25.32 -6.96 -1.38
C HIS A 709 -26.76 -6.53 -1.06
N LYS A 710 -27.28 -5.55 -1.82
CA LYS A 710 -28.59 -4.92 -1.56
C LYS A 710 -29.67 -5.28 -2.57
N LYS A 711 -29.27 -5.71 -3.77
CA LYS A 711 -30.20 -5.87 -4.90
C LYS A 711 -31.13 -7.08 -4.78
N HIS A 712 -30.75 -8.12 -4.03
CA HIS A 712 -31.49 -9.38 -4.02
C HIS A 712 -32.34 -9.51 -2.75
N PRO A 713 -33.64 -9.82 -2.87
CA PRO A 713 -34.53 -10.06 -1.73
C PRO A 713 -33.96 -11.03 -0.70
N ALA A 714 -33.52 -12.21 -1.14
CA ALA A 714 -33.01 -13.24 -0.22
C ALA A 714 -31.87 -12.76 0.70
N TYR A 715 -30.92 -11.97 0.18
CA TYR A 715 -29.84 -11.42 1.00
C TYR A 715 -30.31 -10.29 1.93
N ARG A 716 -31.34 -9.53 1.55
CA ARG A 716 -31.97 -8.54 2.43
C ARG A 716 -32.69 -9.25 3.58
N ASP A 717 -33.35 -10.35 3.30
CA ASP A 717 -34.09 -11.13 4.30
C ASP A 717 -33.12 -11.78 5.31
N MET A 718 -32.03 -12.38 4.83
CA MET A 718 -30.95 -12.90 5.69
C MET A 718 -30.40 -11.81 6.62
N ARG A 719 -30.07 -10.64 6.05
CA ARG A 719 -29.59 -9.50 6.84
C ARG A 719 -30.62 -9.02 7.85
N ALA A 720 -31.89 -8.95 7.48
CA ALA A 720 -32.94 -8.52 8.41
C ALA A 720 -33.00 -9.46 9.62
N ARG A 721 -33.01 -10.78 9.39
CA ARG A 721 -32.97 -11.77 10.48
C ARG A 721 -31.71 -11.66 11.34
N MET A 722 -30.53 -11.57 10.72
CA MET A 722 -29.26 -11.39 11.44
C MET A 722 -29.25 -10.11 12.29
N THR A 723 -29.76 -9.00 11.75
CA THR A 723 -29.86 -7.73 12.50
C THR A 723 -30.80 -7.87 13.69
N LEU A 724 -32.00 -8.43 13.50
CA LEU A 724 -32.95 -8.62 14.59
C LEU A 724 -32.35 -9.47 15.72
N ARG A 725 -31.68 -10.59 15.38
CA ARG A 725 -30.96 -11.42 16.37
C ARG A 725 -29.85 -10.65 17.10
N LYS A 726 -29.03 -9.89 16.37
CA LYS A 726 -27.93 -9.10 16.94
C LYS A 726 -28.41 -8.11 18.00
N TYR A 727 -29.61 -7.55 17.84
CA TYR A 727 -30.20 -6.60 18.78
C TYR A 727 -31.19 -7.22 19.76
N GLY A 728 -31.30 -8.56 19.83
CA GLY A 728 -32.22 -9.24 20.75
C GLY A 728 -33.70 -8.99 20.45
N LEU A 729 -34.04 -8.62 19.20
CA LEU A 729 -35.41 -8.34 18.79
C LEU A 729 -36.10 -9.61 18.29
N VAL A 730 -37.39 -9.75 18.62
CA VAL A 730 -38.22 -10.89 18.17
C VAL A 730 -38.34 -10.86 16.64
N ILE A 731 -38.05 -12.00 16.01
CA ILE A 731 -38.22 -12.19 14.57
C ILE A 731 -39.71 -12.48 14.30
N ASN A 732 -40.46 -11.44 14.00
CA ASN A 732 -41.84 -11.53 13.53
C ASN A 732 -41.98 -10.82 12.18
N GLU A 733 -43.11 -11.01 11.48
CA GLU A 733 -43.32 -10.48 10.13
C GLU A 733 -43.24 -8.94 10.10
N GLU A 734 -43.73 -8.27 11.14
CA GLU A 734 -43.71 -6.81 11.25
C GLU A 734 -42.27 -6.27 11.34
N ASN A 735 -41.47 -6.82 12.25
CA ASN A 735 -40.06 -6.45 12.43
C ASN A 735 -39.23 -6.80 11.19
N MET A 736 -39.52 -7.94 10.55
CA MET A 736 -38.89 -8.33 9.28
C MET A 736 -39.20 -7.33 8.17
N LYS A 737 -40.47 -6.94 7.96
CA LYS A 737 -40.85 -5.94 6.95
C LYS A 737 -40.17 -4.59 7.22
N LYS A 738 -40.15 -4.14 8.48
CA LYS A 738 -39.46 -2.90 8.89
C LYS A 738 -37.97 -2.96 8.56
N GLU A 739 -37.30 -4.05 8.93
CA GLU A 739 -35.86 -4.17 8.73
C GLU A 739 -35.48 -4.43 7.26
N ILE A 740 -36.26 -5.18 6.49
CA ILE A 740 -36.07 -5.34 5.03
C ILE A 740 -36.17 -3.98 4.33
N LYS A 741 -37.18 -3.16 4.68
CA LYS A 741 -37.36 -1.80 4.14
C LYS A 741 -36.16 -0.91 4.49
N ARG A 742 -35.64 -1.02 5.71
CA ARG A 742 -34.44 -0.29 6.16
C ARG A 742 -33.19 -0.75 5.40
N ALA A 743 -32.96 -2.05 5.33
CA ALA A 743 -31.88 -2.70 4.62
C ALA A 743 -31.81 -2.31 3.13
N GLY A 744 -32.97 -2.08 2.50
CA GLY A 744 -33.06 -1.58 1.12
C GLY A 744 -32.70 -0.10 0.95
N LYS A 745 -32.86 0.72 2.00
CA LYS A 745 -32.64 2.18 1.97
C LYS A 745 -31.22 2.63 2.29
N THR A 746 -30.41 1.81 2.97
CA THR A 746 -29.02 2.14 3.31
C THR A 746 -28.23 2.51 2.05
N LYS A 747 -27.63 3.69 1.99
CA LYS A 747 -26.84 4.14 0.82
C LYS A 747 -25.52 3.38 0.74
N LYS A 748 -24.89 3.39 -0.44
CA LYS A 748 -23.56 2.78 -0.62
C LYS A 748 -22.54 3.65 0.14
N GLY A 749 -21.93 3.13 1.19
CA GLY A 749 -20.98 3.85 2.04
C GLY A 749 -21.45 4.01 3.48
N ASP A 750 -22.77 4.03 3.72
CA ASP A 750 -23.31 4.00 5.07
C ASP A 750 -22.88 2.70 5.76
N GLU A 751 -22.42 2.82 7.00
CA GLU A 751 -22.09 1.67 7.84
C GLU A 751 -23.29 0.72 7.93
N THR A 752 -23.08 -0.51 7.48
CA THR A 752 -24.08 -1.56 7.65
C THR A 752 -24.16 -1.92 9.13
N ARG A 753 -25.36 -2.05 9.70
CA ARG A 753 -25.55 -2.50 11.10
C ARG A 753 -24.95 -3.89 11.36
N LEU A 754 -24.72 -4.65 10.29
CA LEU A 754 -24.00 -5.92 10.29
C LEU A 754 -22.60 -5.72 9.73
N SER A 755 -21.61 -6.06 10.54
CA SER A 755 -20.23 -6.24 10.08
C SER A 755 -20.07 -7.56 9.33
N ILE A 756 -18.96 -7.73 8.61
CA ILE A 756 -18.58 -9.03 8.00
C ILE A 756 -18.49 -10.11 9.08
N SER A 757 -17.95 -9.77 10.26
CA SER A 757 -17.81 -10.69 11.39
C SER A 757 -19.15 -11.17 11.94
N ASP A 758 -20.15 -10.27 12.02
CA ASP A 758 -21.51 -10.64 12.45
C ASP A 758 -22.14 -11.67 11.52
N VAL A 759 -21.98 -11.48 10.21
CA VAL A 759 -22.48 -12.41 9.20
C VAL A 759 -21.79 -13.77 9.32
N VAL A 760 -20.46 -13.79 9.45
CA VAL A 760 -19.70 -15.04 9.61
C VAL A 760 -20.12 -15.79 10.87
N LYS A 761 -20.22 -15.08 12.01
CA LYS A 761 -20.68 -15.65 13.28
C LYS A 761 -22.09 -16.24 13.17
N ALA A 762 -23.00 -15.59 12.45
CA ALA A 762 -24.35 -16.11 12.24
C ALA A 762 -24.34 -17.46 11.49
N PHE A 763 -23.51 -17.61 10.45
CA PHE A 763 -23.37 -18.89 9.75
C PHE A 763 -22.66 -19.96 10.59
N GLU A 764 -21.60 -19.59 11.33
CA GLU A 764 -20.87 -20.52 12.21
C GLU A 764 -21.71 -21.02 13.39
N LYS A 765 -22.70 -20.23 13.84
CA LYS A 765 -23.70 -20.64 14.84
C LYS A 765 -24.85 -21.45 14.25
N GLY A 766 -25.06 -21.37 12.94
CA GLY A 766 -26.22 -21.97 12.28
C GLY A 766 -27.49 -21.12 12.32
N ASP A 767 -27.40 -19.85 12.72
CA ASP A 767 -28.53 -18.90 12.68
C ASP A 767 -29.01 -18.64 11.25
N GLU A 768 -28.10 -18.77 10.29
CA GLU A 768 -28.35 -18.73 8.85
C GLU A 768 -27.57 -19.86 8.17
N THR A 769 -28.10 -20.35 7.05
CA THR A 769 -27.51 -21.46 6.29
C THR A 769 -27.45 -21.11 4.81
N ILE A 770 -26.60 -21.82 4.06
CA ILE A 770 -26.48 -21.65 2.61
C ILE A 770 -27.21 -22.83 1.93
N PRO A 771 -28.26 -22.59 1.15
CA PRO A 771 -28.93 -23.64 0.39
C PRO A 771 -27.98 -24.39 -0.55
N ILE A 772 -28.11 -25.71 -0.59
CA ILE A 772 -27.40 -26.60 -1.51
C ILE A 772 -28.40 -27.03 -2.58
N ILE A 773 -28.22 -26.51 -3.79
CA ILE A 773 -29.10 -26.75 -4.92
C ILE A 773 -28.43 -27.72 -5.88
N ARG A 774 -29.06 -28.84 -6.16
CA ARG A 774 -28.63 -29.80 -7.17
C ARG A 774 -29.06 -29.33 -8.55
N LEU A 775 -28.12 -29.31 -9.47
CA LEU A 775 -28.32 -29.04 -10.89
C LEU A 775 -28.29 -30.37 -11.64
N GLN A 776 -29.41 -30.72 -12.26
CA GLN A 776 -29.52 -31.91 -13.11
C GLN A 776 -29.94 -31.50 -14.52
N CYS A 777 -29.18 -31.93 -15.52
CA CYS A 777 -29.51 -31.65 -16.93
C CYS A 777 -30.78 -32.43 -17.31
N ALA A 778 -31.86 -31.72 -17.60
CA ALA A 778 -33.13 -32.29 -18.03
C ALA A 778 -33.14 -32.57 -19.54
N SER A 779 -32.55 -31.68 -20.33
CA SER A 779 -32.43 -31.83 -21.78
C SER A 779 -31.33 -30.92 -22.32
N TYR A 780 -30.95 -31.12 -23.58
CA TYR A 780 -30.08 -30.20 -24.31
C TYR A 780 -30.80 -29.71 -25.57
N ASN A 781 -31.12 -28.42 -25.64
CA ASN A 781 -31.87 -27.86 -26.76
C ASN A 781 -30.92 -27.54 -27.92
N HIS A 782 -30.82 -28.46 -28.89
CA HIS A 782 -29.97 -28.30 -30.07
C HIS A 782 -30.36 -27.11 -30.95
N GLU A 783 -31.66 -26.85 -31.11
CA GLU A 783 -32.15 -25.71 -31.90
C GLU A 783 -31.70 -24.39 -31.27
N PHE A 784 -31.80 -24.28 -29.94
CA PHE A 784 -31.32 -23.10 -29.24
C PHE A 784 -29.80 -22.95 -29.31
N ALA A 785 -29.05 -24.05 -29.23
CA ALA A 785 -27.61 -24.01 -29.41
C ALA A 785 -27.22 -23.55 -30.84
N GLN A 786 -27.96 -23.98 -31.87
CA GLN A 786 -27.78 -23.52 -33.25
C GLN A 786 -28.18 -22.05 -33.42
N GLU A 787 -29.26 -21.60 -32.77
CA GLU A 787 -29.67 -20.19 -32.72
C GLU A 787 -28.55 -19.33 -32.12
N LEU A 788 -27.98 -19.76 -30.98
CA LEU A 788 -26.86 -19.11 -30.32
C LEU A 788 -25.64 -19.02 -31.25
N ALA A 789 -25.27 -20.13 -31.90
CA ALA A 789 -24.15 -20.16 -32.86
C ALA A 789 -24.38 -19.18 -34.03
N THR A 790 -25.57 -19.23 -34.63
CA THR A 790 -25.96 -18.37 -35.76
C THR A 790 -25.90 -16.88 -35.40
N LYS A 791 -26.46 -16.50 -34.25
CA LYS A 791 -26.44 -15.12 -33.78
C LYS A 791 -25.03 -14.68 -33.39
N TYR A 792 -24.27 -15.56 -32.74
CA TYR A 792 -22.91 -15.24 -32.31
C TYR A 792 -21.96 -15.00 -33.49
N ALA A 793 -22.11 -15.75 -34.59
CA ALA A 793 -21.35 -15.53 -35.81
C ALA A 793 -21.54 -14.11 -36.41
N ARG A 794 -22.70 -13.48 -36.18
CA ARG A 794 -23.00 -12.11 -36.63
C ARG A 794 -22.65 -11.04 -35.59
N TYR A 795 -22.37 -11.45 -34.36
CA TYR A 795 -22.14 -10.54 -33.26
C TYR A 795 -20.78 -9.85 -33.41
N LYS A 796 -20.81 -8.54 -33.67
CA LYS A 796 -19.63 -7.68 -33.59
C LYS A 796 -19.56 -7.11 -32.18
N PRO A 797 -18.57 -7.51 -31.34
CA PRO A 797 -18.42 -6.91 -30.03
C PRO A 797 -18.28 -5.40 -30.22
N LYS A 798 -19.10 -4.62 -29.52
CA LYS A 798 -18.90 -3.16 -29.49
C LYS A 798 -17.48 -2.94 -29.01
N GLN A 799 -16.59 -2.53 -29.91
CA GLN A 799 -15.29 -2.02 -29.52
C GLN A 799 -15.61 -0.92 -28.52
N LYS A 800 -15.20 -1.12 -27.28
CA LYS A 800 -15.36 -0.11 -26.24
C LYS A 800 -14.68 1.10 -26.85
N LYS A 801 -15.43 2.15 -27.22
CA LYS A 801 -14.86 3.43 -27.65
C LYS A 801 -13.90 3.80 -26.52
N THR A 802 -12.63 3.47 -26.71
CA THR A 802 -11.55 4.07 -25.97
C THR A 802 -11.73 5.54 -26.29
N ALA A 803 -11.82 6.38 -25.27
CA ALA A 803 -12.16 7.80 -25.40
C ALA A 803 -11.11 8.62 -26.19
N ASP A 804 -10.31 7.95 -27.02
CA ASP A 804 -9.21 8.47 -27.83
C ASP A 804 -9.60 8.62 -29.32
N SER A 805 -10.80 8.22 -29.78
CA SER A 805 -11.15 8.26 -31.23
C SER A 805 -12.12 9.37 -31.66
N ASP A 806 -12.58 10.24 -30.77
CA ASP A 806 -13.47 11.36 -31.12
C ASP A 806 -12.74 12.72 -30.99
N ALA A 807 -11.40 12.72 -31.13
CA ALA A 807 -10.55 13.92 -31.11
C ALA A 807 -9.82 14.20 -32.44
N GLU A 808 -10.16 13.46 -33.50
CA GLU A 808 -9.83 13.79 -34.88
C GLU A 808 -11.14 14.01 -35.64
N ASP A 809 -11.76 15.18 -35.42
CA ASP A 809 -12.62 15.90 -36.38
C ASP A 809 -12.67 17.38 -35.99
#